data_AF-A0A536XD49-F1
#
_entry.id   AF-A0A536XD49-F1
#
_cell.length_a   1.000
_cell.length_b   1.000
_cell.length_c   1.000
_cell.angle_alpha   90.00
_cell.angle_beta   90.00
_cell.angle_gamma   90.00
#
_symmetry.space_group_name_H-M   'P 1'
#
loop_
_entity.id
_entity.type
_entity.pdbx_description
1 polymer ?
#
loop_
_entity_poly.entity_id
_entity_poly.type
_entity_poly.pdbx_seq_one_letter_code
_entity_poly.pdbx_strand_id
1 'polypeptide(L)'
;MAALTEVKVPDIGDFKDVPIIEVMVKPGDRVKAEDSLITLESDKATMDVPAPAAGTVKDLKVKLGDKVSEGTVILLLDAGATVQAAASALTPKTSVAAPPAPTSAATGVAEVRVPDIGDFKDVPVIEVMVKPGDRVKAEDSLITLESDKATMDVPAPAAGTVKDLKVKLGDKVSEGTVILLLDAGATVQAAASALTPKTSVAAPPAPTSAATGVAEVRVPDIGDFKDVPVIEIMVKPGDAVKAEDALITLESDKATMDVPAPLAGVVNAINVKLGDKVSEGTVILTLTTGTATGDPVVAAATLVAAPTPPAPAAAPAGRAQPPAQAGAIDEAAFALAYAGPGVRKLARELGVDLGKVKGSGNKGRIVKEDVEAFVKGAPAAARAASAAAPSAGIGGVDLLPWPKVDFAKFGSIETKPLSRIKKISGANLHRNWVMIPHVTNHDDADITELEAFRVQLNKEIEKSGVRVSMLAFMIKAAVATLKKFPEFNASLDGDNLILKKYYHIGFAADTPQGLVVPVIRDADRKGFVEIAKEMGDLAKLARDGKLKPDQMQGGCFTISSLGGIGGVYFTPIINAPEVAIMGVCRSFWKQVSTDGKASSWRFVLPLSLSWDHRVIDGASAARFNNHFARLLADMRRVLI
;
A
#
# COMPACT_ATOMS: atom_id res chain seq x y z
N MET A 1 -20.98 57.05 -13.92
CA MET A 1 -20.96 56.07 -15.02
C MET A 1 -20.15 54.89 -14.54
N ALA A 2 -20.75 53.70 -14.45
CA ALA A 2 -20.06 52.51 -13.96
C ALA A 2 -18.99 52.08 -14.97
N ALA A 3 -17.79 51.73 -14.50
CA ALA A 3 -16.67 51.37 -15.34
C ALA A 3 -16.86 49.93 -15.84
N LEU A 4 -17.29 49.79 -17.10
CA LEU A 4 -17.40 48.51 -17.77
C LEU A 4 -16.00 47.97 -18.06
N THR A 5 -15.68 46.80 -17.51
CA THR A 5 -14.42 46.10 -17.75
C THR A 5 -14.65 45.02 -18.80
N GLU A 6 -13.88 45.07 -19.89
CA GLU A 6 -13.90 44.02 -20.91
C GLU A 6 -13.11 42.80 -20.44
N VAL A 7 -13.76 41.64 -20.37
CA VAL A 7 -13.10 40.37 -20.05
C VAL A 7 -12.75 39.66 -21.35
N LYS A 8 -11.47 39.30 -21.51
CA LYS A 8 -10.90 38.69 -22.72
C LYS A 8 -10.44 37.26 -22.46
N VAL A 9 -10.36 36.44 -23.52
CA VAL A 9 -9.74 35.11 -23.47
C VAL A 9 -8.28 35.27 -23.03
N PRO A 10 -7.86 34.61 -21.93
CA PRO A 10 -6.48 34.64 -21.44
C PRO A 10 -5.54 33.92 -22.40
N ASP A 11 -4.23 33.95 -22.14
CA ASP A 11 -3.24 33.19 -22.92
C ASP A 11 -3.58 31.69 -22.88
N ILE A 12 -4.01 31.17 -24.04
CA ILE A 12 -4.36 29.76 -24.25
C ILE A 12 -3.21 29.00 -24.95
N GLY A 13 -2.02 29.59 -25.10
CA GLY A 13 -0.89 29.06 -25.86
C GLY A 13 -1.01 29.32 -27.38
N ASP A 14 -0.21 28.61 -28.20
CA ASP A 14 -0.16 28.78 -29.67
C ASP A 14 -1.45 28.38 -30.43
N PHE A 15 -2.56 28.14 -29.73
CA PHE A 15 -3.82 27.69 -30.30
C PHE A 15 -4.65 28.88 -30.82
N LYS A 16 -5.10 28.77 -32.07
CA LYS A 16 -5.98 29.74 -32.74
C LYS A 16 -7.31 29.07 -33.08
N ASP A 17 -8.39 29.85 -33.05
CA ASP A 17 -9.74 29.43 -33.46
C ASP A 17 -10.32 28.26 -32.63
N VAL A 18 -10.19 28.33 -31.31
CA VAL A 18 -10.67 27.29 -30.37
C VAL A 18 -12.19 27.42 -30.16
N PRO A 19 -12.99 26.36 -30.35
CA PRO A 19 -14.44 26.40 -30.17
C PRO A 19 -14.86 26.47 -28.70
N ILE A 20 -15.91 27.24 -28.42
CA ILE A 20 -16.61 27.26 -27.13
C ILE A 20 -17.59 26.09 -27.06
N ILE A 21 -17.39 25.19 -26.09
CA ILE A 21 -18.24 24.01 -25.91
C ILE A 21 -19.25 24.16 -24.77
N GLU A 22 -19.06 25.16 -23.89
CA GLU A 22 -20.02 25.47 -22.83
C GLU A 22 -19.93 26.93 -22.41
N VAL A 23 -21.07 27.54 -22.10
CA VAL A 23 -21.18 28.91 -21.57
C VAL A 23 -21.88 28.84 -20.21
N MET A 24 -21.17 29.16 -19.15
CA MET A 24 -21.61 28.95 -17.76
C MET A 24 -22.29 30.17 -17.14
N VAL A 25 -22.26 31.32 -17.80
CA VAL A 25 -22.79 32.60 -17.29
C VAL A 25 -23.79 33.23 -18.25
N LYS A 26 -24.80 33.91 -17.70
CA LYS A 26 -25.80 34.67 -18.46
C LYS A 26 -25.72 36.18 -18.14
N PRO A 27 -26.14 37.06 -19.07
CA PRO A 27 -26.30 38.48 -18.76
C PRO A 27 -27.23 38.68 -17.56
N GLY A 28 -26.75 39.36 -16.53
CA GLY A 28 -27.41 39.59 -15.25
C GLY A 28 -26.82 38.80 -14.07
N ASP A 29 -26.01 37.76 -14.33
CA ASP A 29 -25.45 36.93 -13.28
C ASP A 29 -24.30 37.62 -12.53
N ARG A 30 -24.21 37.34 -11.23
CA ARG A 30 -23.14 37.86 -10.37
C ARG A 30 -22.04 36.81 -10.24
N VAL A 31 -20.86 37.15 -10.76
CA VAL A 31 -19.67 36.28 -10.73
C VAL A 31 -18.67 36.78 -9.71
N LYS A 32 -17.98 35.86 -9.03
CA LYS A 32 -16.82 36.16 -8.19
C LYS A 32 -15.56 36.07 -9.04
N ALA A 33 -14.45 36.63 -8.53
CA ALA A 33 -13.15 36.37 -9.14
C ALA A 33 -12.85 34.86 -9.09
N GLU A 34 -12.26 34.33 -10.16
CA GLU A 34 -11.97 32.92 -10.39
C GLU A 34 -13.17 32.00 -10.76
N ASP A 35 -14.39 32.52 -10.84
CA ASP A 35 -15.53 31.71 -11.31
C ASP A 35 -15.42 31.42 -12.81
N SER A 36 -15.65 30.17 -13.24
CA SER A 36 -15.59 29.77 -14.66
C SER A 36 -16.67 30.46 -15.49
N LEU A 37 -16.27 31.12 -16.58
CA LEU A 37 -17.16 31.87 -17.47
C LEU A 37 -17.57 31.04 -18.70
N ILE A 38 -16.60 30.43 -19.37
CA ILE A 38 -16.78 29.60 -20.57
C ILE A 38 -15.78 28.44 -20.57
N THR A 39 -16.13 27.37 -21.26
CA THR A 39 -15.26 26.21 -21.48
C THR A 39 -14.89 26.11 -22.95
N LEU A 40 -13.59 26.00 -23.21
CA LEU A 40 -12.98 25.89 -24.54
C LEU A 40 -12.45 24.47 -24.76
N GLU A 41 -12.63 23.92 -25.96
CA GLU A 41 -12.09 22.61 -26.32
C GLU A 41 -11.06 22.74 -27.44
N SER A 42 -9.81 22.42 -27.14
CA SER A 42 -8.76 22.22 -28.14
C SER A 42 -8.63 20.74 -28.51
N ASP A 43 -7.91 20.43 -29.59
CA ASP A 43 -7.61 19.06 -30.02
C ASP A 43 -6.81 18.22 -28.99
N LYS A 44 -6.33 18.86 -27.92
CA LYS A 44 -5.51 18.24 -26.87
C LYS A 44 -6.10 18.33 -25.46
N ALA A 45 -6.98 19.30 -25.19
CA ALA A 45 -7.50 19.54 -23.84
C ALA A 45 -8.74 20.44 -23.84
N THR A 46 -9.57 20.24 -22.81
CA THR A 46 -10.65 21.15 -22.41
C THR A 46 -10.13 22.12 -21.35
N MET A 47 -10.42 23.42 -21.47
CA MET A 47 -9.91 24.48 -20.61
C MET A 47 -11.03 25.46 -20.24
N ASP A 48 -11.17 25.75 -18.95
CA ASP A 48 -12.11 26.76 -18.45
C ASP A 48 -11.45 28.14 -18.39
N VAL A 49 -12.19 29.18 -18.76
CA VAL A 49 -11.75 30.56 -18.64
C VAL A 49 -12.33 31.18 -17.36
N PRO A 50 -11.51 31.46 -16.32
CA PRO A 50 -11.98 32.06 -15.07
C PRO A 50 -12.25 33.57 -15.18
N ALA A 51 -13.11 34.08 -14.30
CA ALA A 51 -13.42 35.50 -14.20
C ALA A 51 -12.27 36.30 -13.55
N PRO A 52 -11.77 37.37 -14.17
CA PRO A 52 -10.63 38.12 -13.64
C PRO A 52 -10.98 39.02 -12.44
N ALA A 53 -12.27 39.28 -12.20
CA ALA A 53 -12.74 40.12 -11.09
C ALA A 53 -14.19 39.77 -10.73
N ALA A 54 -14.60 40.09 -9.50
CA ALA A 54 -15.99 39.98 -9.08
C ALA A 54 -16.84 41.13 -9.66
N GLY A 55 -18.01 40.81 -10.21
CA GLY A 55 -18.89 41.81 -10.83
C GLY A 55 -20.19 41.21 -11.35
N THR A 56 -21.01 42.05 -11.97
CA THR A 56 -22.24 41.60 -12.65
C THR A 56 -22.00 41.55 -14.15
N VAL A 57 -22.33 40.42 -14.78
CA VAL A 57 -22.23 40.25 -16.24
C VAL A 57 -23.29 41.13 -16.89
N LYS A 58 -22.89 42.15 -17.64
CA LYS A 58 -23.85 43.07 -18.27
C LYS A 58 -24.24 42.64 -19.66
N ASP A 59 -23.28 42.11 -20.42
CA ASP A 59 -23.48 41.68 -21.79
C ASP A 59 -22.49 40.57 -22.15
N LEU A 60 -22.98 39.51 -22.78
CA LEU A 60 -22.19 38.34 -23.19
C LEU A 60 -22.01 38.40 -24.71
N LYS A 61 -20.76 38.46 -25.18
CA LYS A 61 -20.44 38.67 -26.60
C LYS A 61 -20.13 37.39 -27.38
N VAL A 62 -20.11 36.25 -26.70
CA VAL A 62 -19.81 34.94 -27.29
C VAL A 62 -20.97 33.98 -27.11
N LYS A 63 -21.15 33.05 -28.05
CA LYS A 63 -22.16 32.00 -28.01
C LYS A 63 -21.52 30.61 -28.07
N LEU A 64 -22.30 29.62 -27.65
CA LEU A 64 -21.95 28.21 -27.81
C LEU A 64 -21.61 27.89 -29.27
N GLY A 65 -20.42 27.34 -29.52
CA GLY A 65 -19.91 27.01 -30.85
C GLY A 65 -19.09 28.10 -31.55
N ASP A 66 -18.98 29.31 -30.99
CA ASP A 66 -18.12 30.35 -31.55
C ASP A 66 -16.63 29.99 -31.38
N LYS A 67 -15.81 30.38 -32.35
CA LYS A 67 -14.36 30.17 -32.34
C LYS A 67 -13.66 31.41 -31.81
N VAL A 68 -12.83 31.24 -30.79
CA VAL A 68 -12.14 32.35 -30.11
C VAL A 68 -10.63 32.12 -30.06
N SER A 69 -9.88 33.22 -30.04
CA SER A 69 -8.41 33.24 -29.87
C SER A 69 -8.03 34.13 -28.69
N GLU A 70 -6.78 34.07 -28.24
CA GLU A 70 -6.24 34.96 -27.20
C GLU A 70 -6.62 36.43 -27.45
N GLY A 71 -7.10 37.11 -26.41
CA GLY A 71 -7.50 38.52 -26.49
C GLY A 71 -8.89 38.79 -27.05
N THR A 72 -9.64 37.76 -27.48
CA THR A 72 -11.04 37.90 -27.91
C THR A 72 -11.92 38.29 -26.71
N VAL A 73 -12.81 39.28 -26.87
CA VAL A 73 -13.69 39.74 -25.79
C VAL A 73 -14.83 38.74 -25.56
N ILE A 74 -14.91 38.20 -24.35
CA ILE A 74 -15.92 37.22 -23.93
C ILE A 74 -17.19 37.92 -23.45
N LEU A 75 -17.05 38.87 -22.51
CA LEU A 75 -18.16 39.58 -21.89
C LEU A 75 -17.76 40.96 -21.36
N LEU A 76 -18.75 41.78 -21.07
CA LEU A 76 -18.62 43.08 -20.39
C LEU A 76 -19.05 42.92 -18.93
N LEU A 77 -18.11 43.12 -18.01
CA LEU A 77 -18.33 43.01 -16.58
C LEU A 77 -18.49 44.41 -15.97
N ASP A 78 -19.54 44.62 -15.19
CA ASP A 78 -19.70 45.84 -14.39
C ASP A 78 -19.00 45.64 -13.03
N ALA A 79 -17.79 46.21 -12.91
CA ALA A 79 -17.03 46.22 -11.67
C ALA A 79 -17.44 47.46 -10.86
N GLY A 80 -18.31 47.27 -9.87
CA GLY A 80 -18.67 48.34 -8.95
C GLY A 80 -17.42 48.93 -8.29
N ALA A 81 -17.26 50.26 -8.38
CA ALA A 81 -16.07 50.98 -7.92
C ALA A 81 -15.68 50.61 -6.47
N THR A 82 -14.42 50.23 -6.30
CA THR A 82 -13.75 50.05 -5.01
C THR A 82 -13.63 51.37 -4.27
N VAL A 83 -14.05 51.42 -3.00
CA VAL A 83 -13.75 52.54 -2.09
C VAL A 83 -12.66 52.09 -1.12
N GLN A 84 -11.53 52.81 -1.11
CA GLN A 84 -10.40 52.63 -0.19
C GLN A 84 -10.47 53.73 0.88
N ALA A 85 -10.45 53.37 2.18
CA ALA A 85 -10.00 54.26 3.26
C ALA A 85 -9.80 53.49 4.58
N ALA A 86 -8.69 53.77 5.26
CA ALA A 86 -8.37 53.31 6.60
C ALA A 86 -8.71 54.36 7.68
N ALA A 87 -8.89 53.84 8.92
CA ALA A 87 -8.84 54.48 10.25
C ALA A 87 -10.14 54.96 10.96
N SER A 88 -10.64 54.07 11.83
CA SER A 88 -11.09 54.18 13.25
C SER A 88 -12.26 55.08 13.74
N ALA A 89 -13.06 54.45 14.63
CA ALA A 89 -13.90 54.97 15.74
C ALA A 89 -15.42 55.23 15.55
N LEU A 90 -16.21 54.28 16.12
CA LEU A 90 -17.40 54.38 17.00
C LEU A 90 -18.63 55.28 16.64
N THR A 91 -19.71 54.60 16.17
CA THR A 91 -21.18 54.67 16.51
C THR A 91 -21.95 56.01 16.46
N PRO A 92 -23.28 56.08 16.13
CA PRO A 92 -24.35 55.12 16.52
C PRO A 92 -25.55 54.87 15.56
N LYS A 93 -26.21 53.71 15.78
CA LYS A 93 -27.67 53.41 15.84
C LYS A 93 -28.58 53.82 14.66
N THR A 94 -29.53 53.04 14.17
CA THR A 94 -30.55 52.14 14.76
C THR A 94 -31.37 51.67 13.54
N SER A 95 -32.08 50.53 13.45
CA SER A 95 -32.53 49.46 14.33
C SER A 95 -33.47 48.60 13.44
N VAL A 96 -33.78 47.32 13.68
CA VAL A 96 -34.49 46.70 14.81
C VAL A 96 -34.44 45.20 14.51
N ALA A 97 -34.25 44.22 15.38
CA ALA A 97 -33.83 44.14 16.77
C ALA A 97 -33.36 42.69 17.01
N ALA A 98 -32.49 42.54 17.98
CA ALA A 98 -32.08 41.26 18.55
C ALA A 98 -33.26 40.49 19.17
N PRO A 99 -33.12 39.17 19.37
CA PRO A 99 -33.64 38.55 20.57
C PRO A 99 -32.55 38.47 21.66
N PRO A 100 -32.95 38.42 22.93
CA PRO A 100 -32.14 38.80 24.08
C PRO A 100 -31.41 37.62 24.74
N ALA A 101 -30.47 37.91 25.64
CA ALA A 101 -30.28 37.10 26.85
C ALA A 101 -30.89 37.87 28.03
N PRO A 102 -31.20 37.23 29.16
CA PRO A 102 -32.02 36.05 29.38
C PRO A 102 -33.38 36.46 29.96
N THR A 103 -34.47 35.81 29.53
CA THR A 103 -35.72 35.83 30.31
C THR A 103 -36.51 34.55 30.02
N SER A 104 -36.82 33.84 31.11
CA SER A 104 -37.75 32.73 31.31
C SER A 104 -38.01 31.73 30.16
N ALA A 105 -37.51 30.51 30.37
CA ALA A 105 -38.17 29.22 30.13
C ALA A 105 -39.13 29.09 28.93
N ALA A 106 -38.69 28.32 27.92
CA ALA A 106 -39.55 27.43 27.14
C ALA A 106 -38.74 26.21 26.69
N THR A 107 -39.15 25.04 27.18
CA THR A 107 -38.70 23.70 26.79
C THR A 107 -38.94 23.44 25.29
N GLY A 108 -37.89 23.19 24.51
CA GLY A 108 -37.98 23.02 23.05
C GLY A 108 -37.54 21.63 22.61
N VAL A 109 -38.51 20.82 22.19
CA VAL A 109 -38.29 19.45 21.68
C VAL A 109 -37.96 19.52 20.18
N ALA A 110 -36.78 19.08 19.77
CA ALA A 110 -36.32 19.01 18.38
C ALA A 110 -36.60 17.63 17.76
N GLU A 111 -37.17 17.59 16.54
CA GLU A 111 -37.42 16.33 15.82
C GLU A 111 -36.17 15.89 15.04
N VAL A 112 -35.67 14.67 15.31
CA VAL A 112 -34.54 14.07 14.58
C VAL A 112 -35.09 13.14 13.49
N ARG A 113 -34.61 13.31 12.24
CA ARG A 113 -35.09 12.60 11.04
C ARG A 113 -34.00 11.74 10.41
N VAL A 114 -34.39 10.71 9.68
CA VAL A 114 -33.48 9.86 8.88
C VAL A 114 -32.77 10.73 7.82
N PRO A 115 -31.42 10.79 7.82
CA PRO A 115 -30.61 11.48 6.82
C PRO A 115 -30.80 10.91 5.41
N ASP A 116 -30.22 11.57 4.39
CA ASP A 116 -30.20 11.05 3.02
C ASP A 116 -29.53 9.67 2.98
N ILE A 117 -30.33 8.65 2.63
CA ILE A 117 -29.91 7.25 2.51
C ILE A 117 -29.75 6.83 1.04
N GLY A 118 -29.77 7.76 0.08
CA GLY A 118 -29.78 7.49 -1.36
C GLY A 118 -31.15 7.06 -1.90
N ASP A 119 -31.19 6.39 -3.06
CA ASP A 119 -32.44 5.99 -3.76
C ASP A 119 -33.26 4.89 -3.03
N PHE A 120 -32.90 4.52 -1.80
CA PHE A 120 -33.50 3.42 -1.05
C PHE A 120 -34.75 3.87 -0.28
N LYS A 121 -35.83 3.10 -0.40
CA LYS A 121 -37.13 3.34 0.27
C LYS A 121 -37.49 2.14 1.12
N ASP A 122 -38.16 2.38 2.25
CA ASP A 122 -38.69 1.35 3.17
C ASP A 122 -37.63 0.42 3.78
N VAL A 123 -36.54 1.00 4.30
CA VAL A 123 -35.41 0.26 4.89
C VAL A 123 -35.74 -0.16 6.34
N PRO A 124 -35.57 -1.44 6.72
CA PRO A 124 -35.87 -1.92 8.07
C PRO A 124 -34.84 -1.46 9.12
N VAL A 125 -35.32 -1.13 10.32
CA VAL A 125 -34.50 -0.88 11.50
C VAL A 125 -34.14 -2.19 12.18
N ILE A 126 -32.85 -2.53 12.20
CA ILE A 126 -32.36 -3.79 12.77
C ILE A 126 -31.89 -3.65 14.21
N GLU A 127 -31.53 -2.44 14.64
CA GLU A 127 -31.07 -2.18 16.01
C GLU A 127 -31.39 -0.74 16.43
N VAL A 128 -31.85 -0.58 17.68
CA VAL A 128 -32.12 0.72 18.31
C VAL A 128 -31.19 0.87 19.50
N MET A 129 -30.23 1.81 19.40
CA MET A 129 -29.15 1.97 20.38
C MET A 129 -29.48 2.97 21.50
N VAL A 130 -30.61 3.66 21.42
CA VAL A 130 -31.01 4.71 22.38
C VAL A 130 -32.40 4.46 22.96
N LYS A 131 -32.57 4.70 24.26
CA LYS A 131 -33.86 4.61 24.95
C LYS A 131 -34.37 6.01 25.31
N PRO A 132 -35.70 6.21 25.42
CA PRO A 132 -36.25 7.44 25.98
C PRO A 132 -35.68 7.68 27.39
N GLY A 133 -35.06 8.85 27.58
CA GLY A 133 -34.35 9.26 28.80
C GLY A 133 -32.82 9.31 28.66
N ASP A 134 -32.26 8.69 27.63
CA ASP A 134 -30.80 8.63 27.44
C ASP A 134 -30.24 9.97 26.95
N ARG A 135 -29.00 10.27 27.38
CA ARG A 135 -28.27 11.47 26.98
C ARG A 135 -27.30 11.12 25.86
N VAL A 136 -27.56 11.66 24.68
CA VAL A 136 -26.75 11.45 23.47
C VAL A 136 -25.89 12.66 23.18
N LYS A 137 -24.68 12.45 22.68
CA LYS A 137 -23.81 13.50 22.14
C LYS A 137 -24.05 13.62 20.62
N ALA A 138 -23.62 14.74 20.04
CA ALA A 138 -23.59 14.85 18.59
C ALA A 138 -22.67 13.76 18.02
N GLU A 139 -23.08 13.16 16.90
CA GLU A 139 -22.44 12.02 16.21
C GLU A 139 -22.60 10.63 16.88
N ASP A 140 -23.30 10.52 18.02
CA ASP A 140 -23.59 9.20 18.61
C ASP A 140 -24.64 8.44 17.77
N SER A 141 -24.40 7.16 17.48
CA SER A 141 -25.33 6.33 16.69
C SER A 141 -26.67 6.13 17.40
N LEU A 142 -27.78 6.46 16.71
CA LEU A 142 -29.13 6.39 17.25
C LEU A 142 -29.84 5.08 16.87
N ILE A 143 -29.81 4.72 15.59
CA ILE A 143 -30.40 3.50 15.03
C ILE A 143 -29.53 2.95 13.90
N THR A 144 -29.61 1.64 13.69
CA THR A 144 -28.92 0.95 12.59
C THR A 144 -29.94 0.42 11.59
N LEU A 145 -29.73 0.77 10.32
CA LEU A 145 -30.58 0.44 9.17
C LEU A 145 -29.88 -0.58 8.28
N GLU A 146 -30.61 -1.58 7.79
CA GLU A 146 -30.06 -2.59 6.88
C GLU A 146 -30.66 -2.45 5.47
N SER A 147 -29.82 -2.07 4.51
CA SER A 147 -30.16 -2.14 3.08
C SER A 147 -29.70 -3.47 2.49
N ASP A 148 -30.19 -3.81 1.28
CA ASP A 148 -29.83 -5.04 0.55
C ASP A 148 -28.32 -5.17 0.21
N LYS A 149 -27.54 -4.10 0.45
CA LYS A 149 -26.13 -3.99 0.09
C LYS A 149 -25.22 -3.66 1.26
N ALA A 150 -25.74 -3.05 2.33
CA ALA A 150 -24.95 -2.59 3.48
C ALA A 150 -25.80 -2.23 4.70
N THR A 151 -25.19 -2.33 5.87
CA THR A 151 -25.69 -1.79 7.13
C THR A 151 -25.19 -0.36 7.33
N MET A 152 -26.06 0.56 7.74
CA MET A 152 -25.77 1.98 7.91
C MET A 152 -26.31 2.50 9.25
N ASP A 153 -25.45 3.20 10.00
CA ASP A 153 -25.82 3.84 11.26
C ASP A 153 -26.28 5.27 11.03
N VAL A 154 -27.33 5.69 11.75
CA VAL A 154 -27.82 7.06 11.74
C VAL A 154 -27.26 7.81 12.96
N PRO A 155 -26.33 8.78 12.77
CA PRO A 155 -25.75 9.55 13.87
C PRO A 155 -26.69 10.64 14.39
N ALA A 156 -26.50 11.04 15.66
CA ALA A 156 -27.26 12.10 16.30
C ALA A 156 -26.84 13.49 15.81
N PRO A 157 -27.76 14.35 15.35
CA PRO A 157 -27.42 15.67 14.79
C PRO A 157 -27.03 16.71 15.86
N ALA A 158 -27.36 16.47 17.14
CA ALA A 158 -27.04 17.37 18.24
C ALA A 158 -27.00 16.64 19.58
N ALA A 159 -26.29 17.20 20.57
CA ALA A 159 -26.28 16.67 21.92
C ALA A 159 -27.58 17.05 22.66
N GLY A 160 -28.22 16.08 23.32
CA GLY A 160 -29.48 16.29 24.02
C GLY A 160 -29.97 15.05 24.77
N THR A 161 -31.15 15.14 25.38
CA THR A 161 -31.80 13.99 26.03
C THR A 161 -32.95 13.51 25.15
N VAL A 162 -32.99 12.20 24.88
CA VAL A 162 -34.05 11.56 24.08
C VAL A 162 -35.35 11.59 24.89
N LYS A 163 -36.34 12.34 24.41
CA LYS A 163 -37.61 12.53 25.12
C LYS A 163 -38.62 11.45 24.76
N ASP A 164 -38.68 11.07 23.49
CA ASP A 164 -39.60 10.05 22.99
C ASP A 164 -39.03 9.42 21.71
N LEU A 165 -39.14 8.10 21.60
CA LEU A 165 -38.64 7.31 20.48
C LEU A 165 -39.83 6.85 19.62
N LYS A 166 -39.89 7.31 18.36
CA LYS A 166 -41.04 7.07 17.48
C LYS A 166 -40.91 5.82 16.59
N VAL A 167 -39.76 5.15 16.63
CA VAL A 167 -39.43 4.01 15.77
C VAL A 167 -39.04 2.80 16.62
N LYS A 168 -39.54 1.62 16.29
CA LYS A 168 -39.25 0.36 16.98
C LYS A 168 -38.40 -0.56 16.12
N LEU A 169 -37.78 -1.55 16.77
CA LEU A 169 -37.05 -2.63 16.10
C LEU A 169 -37.97 -3.33 15.08
N GLY A 170 -37.56 -3.35 13.81
CA GLY A 170 -38.30 -3.94 12.69
C GLY A 170 -39.20 -2.98 11.90
N ASP A 171 -39.32 -1.70 12.29
CA ASP A 171 -40.08 -0.71 11.53
C ASP A 171 -39.35 -0.31 10.25
N LYS A 172 -40.11 -0.01 9.18
CA LYS A 172 -39.57 0.45 7.89
C LYS A 172 -39.55 1.98 7.85
N VAL A 173 -38.38 2.55 7.55
CA VAL A 173 -38.19 4.00 7.50
C VAL A 173 -37.62 4.44 6.15
N SER A 174 -37.99 5.65 5.74
CA SER A 174 -37.47 6.31 4.53
C SER A 174 -36.87 7.67 4.89
N GLU A 175 -36.09 8.26 3.97
CA GLU A 175 -35.51 9.60 4.12
C GLU A 175 -36.53 10.61 4.69
N GLY A 176 -36.13 11.36 5.72
CA GLY A 176 -36.97 12.38 6.35
C GLY A 176 -38.00 11.87 7.38
N THR A 177 -38.10 10.56 7.61
CA THR A 177 -38.95 9.97 8.66
C THR A 177 -38.43 10.36 10.05
N VAL A 178 -39.32 10.74 10.97
CA VAL A 178 -38.95 11.17 12.33
C VAL A 178 -38.60 9.96 13.19
N ILE A 179 -37.35 9.89 13.65
CA ILE A 179 -36.80 8.80 14.47
C ILE A 179 -37.12 9.02 15.94
N LEU A 180 -36.79 10.21 16.46
CA LEU A 180 -36.95 10.55 17.88
C LEU A 180 -37.13 12.06 18.09
N LEU A 181 -37.58 12.41 19.29
CA LEU A 181 -37.73 13.77 19.80
C LEU A 181 -36.63 14.05 20.82
N LEU A 182 -35.75 15.01 20.54
CA LEU A 182 -34.57 15.35 21.33
C LEU A 182 -34.77 16.69 22.06
N ASP A 183 -34.55 16.73 23.38
CA ASP A 183 -34.61 17.99 24.16
C ASP A 183 -33.20 18.59 24.31
N ALA A 184 -33.00 19.80 23.77
CA ALA A 184 -31.70 20.48 23.74
C ALA A 184 -31.54 21.39 24.97
N GLY A 185 -30.95 20.87 26.04
CA GLY A 185 -30.70 21.59 27.29
C GLY A 185 -29.30 22.24 27.36
N ALA A 186 -29.25 23.52 27.79
CA ALA A 186 -28.07 24.38 27.87
C ALA A 186 -26.94 23.88 28.80
N THR A 187 -25.71 24.31 28.46
CA THR A 187 -24.44 24.13 29.18
C THR A 187 -24.40 24.87 30.52
N VAL A 188 -23.85 24.24 31.57
CA VAL A 188 -23.38 24.92 32.79
C VAL A 188 -21.92 24.49 33.07
N GLN A 189 -21.05 25.48 33.30
CA GLN A 189 -19.64 25.35 33.67
C GLN A 189 -19.48 25.36 35.19
N ALA A 190 -18.67 24.45 35.77
CA ALA A 190 -18.05 24.62 37.08
C ALA A 190 -16.82 23.70 37.24
N ALA A 191 -15.71 24.27 37.71
CA ALA A 191 -14.53 23.56 38.19
C ALA A 191 -14.31 23.88 39.67
N ALA A 192 -14.26 22.87 40.55
CA ALA A 192 -13.15 22.59 41.49
C ALA A 192 -13.57 21.66 42.67
N SER A 193 -12.86 20.53 42.73
CA SER A 193 -12.43 19.73 43.90
C SER A 193 -13.36 18.77 44.66
N ALA A 194 -12.87 17.53 44.71
CA ALA A 194 -12.87 16.55 45.80
C ALA A 194 -14.10 15.65 46.09
N LEU A 195 -13.75 14.36 46.10
CA LEU A 195 -14.34 13.20 46.79
C LEU A 195 -15.53 12.45 46.14
N THR A 196 -15.17 11.23 45.73
CA THR A 196 -15.88 9.96 45.93
C THR A 196 -17.26 9.76 45.30
N PRO A 197 -17.40 8.81 44.37
CA PRO A 197 -18.65 8.10 44.15
C PRO A 197 -18.82 6.97 45.18
N LYS A 198 -19.81 7.11 46.08
CA LYS A 198 -20.61 6.01 46.64
C LYS A 198 -21.99 6.17 45.99
N THR A 199 -22.73 5.17 45.56
CA THR A 199 -23.03 3.84 46.12
C THR A 199 -23.78 3.11 44.99
N SER A 200 -23.59 1.84 44.67
CA SER A 200 -24.12 0.71 45.43
C SER A 200 -23.79 -0.56 44.65
N VAL A 201 -22.73 -1.26 45.03
CA VAL A 201 -22.71 -2.72 44.91
C VAL A 201 -22.61 -3.23 46.34
N ALA A 202 -23.58 -4.05 46.70
CA ALA A 202 -23.72 -4.64 48.02
C ALA A 202 -22.43 -5.37 48.44
N ALA A 203 -22.19 -5.33 49.74
CA ALA A 203 -21.18 -6.12 50.43
C ALA A 203 -21.44 -7.64 50.23
N PRO A 204 -20.41 -8.48 50.44
CA PRO A 204 -20.24 -9.77 49.79
C PRO A 204 -21.13 -10.87 50.37
N PRO A 205 -21.60 -11.85 49.56
CA PRO A 205 -21.91 -13.15 50.12
C PRO A 205 -20.60 -13.79 50.60
N ALA A 206 -20.60 -14.21 51.87
CA ALA A 206 -19.60 -15.11 52.41
C ALA A 206 -19.48 -16.38 51.55
N PRO A 207 -18.30 -17.01 51.49
CA PRO A 207 -18.06 -18.17 50.64
C PRO A 207 -18.99 -19.31 51.04
N THR A 208 -19.85 -19.71 50.11
CA THR A 208 -20.50 -21.02 50.17
C THR A 208 -19.40 -22.05 49.96
N SER A 209 -19.17 -22.85 51.01
CA SER A 209 -18.32 -24.03 51.01
C SER A 209 -18.40 -24.83 49.69
N ALA A 210 -17.30 -24.90 48.96
CA ALA A 210 -17.05 -25.96 47.98
C ALA A 210 -15.55 -26.31 48.01
N ALA A 211 -15.28 -27.61 47.97
CA ALA A 211 -14.06 -28.24 48.46
C ALA A 211 -12.77 -27.83 47.72
N THR A 212 -11.67 -27.81 48.47
CA THR A 212 -10.32 -28.07 47.95
C THR A 212 -10.36 -29.25 46.99
N GLY A 213 -10.01 -29.04 45.73
CA GLY A 213 -10.05 -30.10 44.74
C GLY A 213 -9.57 -29.65 43.38
N VAL A 214 -9.02 -30.62 42.64
CA VAL A 214 -8.68 -30.51 41.23
C VAL A 214 -9.95 -30.14 40.45
N ALA A 215 -9.92 -29.02 39.73
CA ALA A 215 -11.01 -28.55 38.87
C ALA A 215 -10.74 -28.95 37.41
N GLU A 216 -11.67 -29.67 36.78
CA GLU A 216 -11.64 -29.97 35.35
C GLU A 216 -12.17 -28.77 34.56
N VAL A 217 -11.36 -28.21 33.66
CA VAL A 217 -11.77 -27.14 32.74
C VAL A 217 -12.31 -27.75 31.46
N ARG A 218 -13.53 -27.36 31.06
CA ARG A 218 -14.23 -27.89 29.89
C ARG A 218 -14.39 -26.81 28.82
N VAL A 219 -14.52 -27.24 27.56
CA VAL A 219 -14.86 -26.37 26.42
C VAL A 219 -16.22 -25.69 26.70
N PRO A 220 -16.29 -24.34 26.74
CA PRO A 220 -17.54 -23.59 26.90
C PRO A 220 -18.53 -23.83 25.75
N ASP A 221 -19.75 -23.31 25.87
CA ASP A 221 -20.73 -23.34 24.78
C ASP A 221 -20.16 -22.64 23.53
N ILE A 222 -19.90 -23.44 22.49
CA ILE A 222 -19.38 -23.00 21.20
C ILE A 222 -20.49 -22.87 20.15
N GLY A 223 -21.77 -22.92 20.55
CA GLY A 223 -22.93 -22.94 19.64
C GLY A 223 -23.16 -24.31 18.99
N ASP A 224 -23.80 -24.35 17.81
CA ASP A 224 -24.18 -25.59 17.09
C ASP A 224 -22.99 -26.39 16.50
N PHE A 225 -21.74 -26.00 16.80
CA PHE A 225 -20.54 -26.57 16.20
C PHE A 225 -20.05 -27.82 16.96
N LYS A 226 -19.76 -28.90 16.21
CA LYS A 226 -19.23 -30.17 16.73
C LYS A 226 -17.88 -30.48 16.08
N ASP A 227 -17.00 -31.14 16.82
CA ASP A 227 -15.71 -31.66 16.32
C ASP A 227 -14.73 -30.57 15.81
N VAL A 228 -14.56 -29.49 16.57
CA VAL A 228 -13.70 -28.36 16.21
C VAL A 228 -12.22 -28.67 16.53
N PRO A 229 -11.28 -28.49 15.58
CA PRO A 229 -9.86 -28.78 15.79
C PRO A 229 -9.15 -27.73 16.66
N VAL A 230 -8.25 -28.20 17.53
CA VAL A 230 -7.33 -27.34 18.32
C VAL A 230 -6.11 -26.96 17.48
N ILE A 231 -5.94 -25.66 17.22
CA ILE A 231 -4.83 -25.15 16.41
C ILE A 231 -3.64 -24.70 17.25
N GLU A 232 -3.85 -24.31 18.50
CA GLU A 232 -2.80 -23.82 19.40
C GLU A 232 -3.14 -24.07 20.87
N ILE A 233 -2.12 -24.46 21.66
CA ILE A 233 -2.21 -24.66 23.12
C ILE A 233 -1.28 -23.63 23.78
N MET A 234 -1.85 -22.67 24.52
CA MET A 234 -1.12 -21.51 25.04
C MET A 234 -0.54 -21.72 26.44
N VAL A 235 -0.83 -22.86 27.08
CA VAL A 235 -0.43 -23.19 28.45
C VAL A 235 0.36 -24.49 28.52
N LYS A 236 1.27 -24.61 29.49
CA LYS A 236 2.01 -25.85 29.77
C LYS A 236 1.67 -26.40 31.16
N PRO A 237 1.81 -27.72 31.40
CA PRO A 237 1.69 -28.27 32.75
C PRO A 237 2.71 -27.60 33.69
N GLY A 238 2.23 -27.04 34.79
CA GLY A 238 3.00 -26.28 35.78
C GLY A 238 2.82 -24.76 35.70
N ASP A 239 2.18 -24.24 34.65
CA ASP A 239 1.96 -22.79 34.50
C ASP A 239 0.83 -22.29 35.42
N ALA A 240 1.02 -21.09 35.96
CA ALA A 240 0.01 -20.38 36.74
C ALA A 240 -0.86 -19.52 35.80
N VAL A 241 -2.15 -19.84 35.71
CA VAL A 241 -3.13 -19.13 34.89
C VAL A 241 -4.06 -18.29 35.77
N LYS A 242 -4.42 -17.09 35.32
CA LYS A 242 -5.45 -16.26 35.96
C LYS A 242 -6.81 -16.58 35.35
N ALA A 243 -7.88 -16.23 36.06
CA ALA A 243 -9.21 -16.25 35.47
C ALA A 243 -9.25 -15.32 34.24
N GLU A 244 -9.92 -15.75 33.17
CA GLU A 244 -10.00 -15.11 31.85
C GLU A 244 -8.74 -15.23 30.95
N ASP A 245 -7.65 -15.88 31.39
CA ASP A 245 -6.49 -16.12 30.52
C ASP A 245 -6.81 -17.19 29.45
N ALA A 246 -6.39 -16.97 28.19
CA ALA A 246 -6.63 -17.90 27.10
C ALA A 246 -5.84 -19.22 27.27
N LEU A 247 -6.54 -20.36 27.19
CA LEU A 247 -5.96 -21.69 27.39
C LEU A 247 -5.64 -22.41 26.07
N ILE A 248 -6.59 -22.41 25.14
CA ILE A 248 -6.47 -23.03 23.81
C ILE A 248 -7.20 -22.18 22.76
N THR A 249 -6.74 -22.24 21.52
CA THR A 249 -7.40 -21.62 20.36
C THR A 249 -8.00 -22.70 19.47
N LEU A 250 -9.28 -22.51 19.13
CA LEU A 250 -10.09 -23.41 18.30
C LEU A 250 -10.39 -22.74 16.96
N GLU A 251 -10.35 -23.50 15.87
CA GLU A 251 -10.66 -23.01 14.52
C GLU A 251 -11.99 -23.59 14.01
N SER A 252 -13.00 -22.74 13.88
CA SER A 252 -14.25 -23.05 13.16
C SER A 252 -14.16 -22.64 11.69
N ASP A 253 -15.12 -23.08 10.87
CA ASP A 253 -15.18 -22.77 9.42
C ASP A 253 -15.30 -21.27 9.09
N LYS A 254 -15.57 -20.43 10.09
CA LYS A 254 -15.80 -18.98 9.93
C LYS A 254 -15.01 -18.08 10.87
N ALA A 255 -14.41 -18.61 11.94
CA ALA A 255 -13.64 -17.81 12.90
C ALA A 255 -12.71 -18.67 13.78
N THR A 256 -11.64 -18.04 14.27
CA THR A 256 -10.82 -18.53 15.38
C THR A 256 -11.39 -18.03 16.71
N MET A 257 -11.54 -18.92 17.69
CA MET A 257 -12.08 -18.63 19.03
C MET A 257 -11.12 -19.10 20.12
N ASP A 258 -10.84 -18.22 21.07
CA ASP A 258 -10.02 -18.54 22.25
C ASP A 258 -10.90 -19.00 23.41
N VAL A 259 -10.49 -20.08 24.08
CA VAL A 259 -11.17 -20.58 25.29
C VAL A 259 -10.52 -19.97 26.54
N PRO A 260 -11.21 -19.08 27.28
CA PRO A 260 -10.67 -18.47 28.50
C PRO A 260 -10.73 -19.43 29.70
N ALA A 261 -9.84 -19.20 30.67
CA ALA A 261 -9.79 -19.96 31.92
C ALA A 261 -10.91 -19.54 32.89
N PRO A 262 -11.75 -20.47 33.38
CA PRO A 262 -12.85 -20.12 34.28
C PRO A 262 -12.40 -19.76 35.71
N LEU A 263 -11.21 -20.19 36.12
CA LEU A 263 -10.68 -20.04 37.48
C LEU A 263 -9.15 -19.84 37.44
N ALA A 264 -8.63 -19.06 38.39
CA ALA A 264 -7.18 -18.92 38.58
C ALA A 264 -6.60 -20.15 39.30
N GLY A 265 -5.51 -20.71 38.79
CA GLY A 265 -4.91 -21.93 39.34
C GLY A 265 -3.63 -22.36 38.62
N VAL A 266 -3.06 -23.49 39.06
CA VAL A 266 -1.89 -24.10 38.41
C VAL A 266 -2.33 -25.28 37.56
N VAL A 267 -1.85 -25.34 36.31
CA VAL A 267 -2.17 -26.41 35.35
C VAL A 267 -1.47 -27.70 35.77
N ASN A 268 -2.21 -28.75 36.13
CA ASN A 268 -1.61 -30.05 36.49
C ASN A 268 -1.32 -30.91 35.26
N ALA A 269 -2.32 -31.06 34.39
CA ALA A 269 -2.23 -31.88 33.19
C ALA A 269 -3.13 -31.33 32.08
N ILE A 270 -2.63 -31.39 30.85
CA ILE A 270 -3.35 -31.02 29.63
C ILE A 270 -3.78 -32.32 28.96
N ASN A 271 -5.08 -32.45 28.70
CA ASN A 271 -5.68 -33.70 28.21
C ASN A 271 -5.92 -33.69 26.70
N VAL A 272 -5.57 -32.60 26.02
CA VAL A 272 -5.80 -32.37 24.58
C VAL A 272 -4.48 -32.05 23.88
N LYS A 273 -4.28 -32.57 22.66
CA LYS A 273 -3.09 -32.32 21.82
C LYS A 273 -3.42 -31.40 20.64
N LEU A 274 -2.38 -30.81 20.07
CA LEU A 274 -2.47 -30.02 18.85
C LEU A 274 -3.07 -30.87 17.72
N GLY A 275 -4.18 -30.42 17.14
CA GLY A 275 -4.92 -31.14 16.09
C GLY A 275 -6.03 -32.08 16.59
N ASP A 276 -6.25 -32.22 17.90
CA ASP A 276 -7.38 -33.00 18.43
C ASP A 276 -8.71 -32.25 18.21
N LYS A 277 -9.78 -33.02 18.00
CA LYS A 277 -11.14 -32.52 17.81
C LYS A 277 -11.87 -32.47 19.14
N VAL A 278 -12.41 -31.31 19.49
CA VAL A 278 -13.14 -31.10 20.75
C VAL A 278 -14.55 -30.59 20.48
N SER A 279 -15.48 -30.97 21.37
CA SER A 279 -16.87 -30.50 21.37
C SER A 279 -17.22 -29.88 22.73
N GLU A 280 -18.33 -29.16 22.80
CA GLU A 280 -18.85 -28.58 24.05
C GLU A 280 -18.78 -29.59 25.21
N GLY A 281 -18.25 -29.15 26.36
CA GLY A 281 -18.15 -29.96 27.57
C GLY A 281 -16.97 -30.94 27.61
N THR A 282 -16.13 -31.00 26.57
CA THR A 282 -14.89 -31.82 26.56
C THR A 282 -13.87 -31.26 27.55
N VAL A 283 -13.22 -32.12 28.34
CA VAL A 283 -12.21 -31.71 29.34
C VAL A 283 -10.90 -31.34 28.63
N ILE A 284 -10.50 -30.08 28.77
CA ILE A 284 -9.28 -29.52 28.16
C ILE A 284 -8.06 -29.78 29.04
N LEU A 285 -8.17 -29.46 30.34
CA LEU A 285 -7.09 -29.56 31.31
C LEU A 285 -7.62 -29.62 32.74
N THR A 286 -6.74 -29.99 33.68
CA THR A 286 -7.02 -30.01 35.12
C THR A 286 -6.25 -28.90 35.84
N LEU A 287 -6.96 -28.06 36.60
CA LEU A 287 -6.41 -26.97 37.42
C LEU A 287 -6.42 -27.33 38.90
N THR A 288 -5.38 -26.98 39.64
CA THR A 288 -5.43 -26.91 41.10
C THR A 288 -5.71 -25.47 41.54
N THR A 289 -6.80 -25.25 42.26
CA THR A 289 -7.17 -23.93 42.82
C THR A 289 -6.84 -23.89 44.32
N GLY A 290 -6.07 -22.87 44.75
CA GLY A 290 -5.69 -22.70 46.15
C GLY A 290 -4.71 -21.55 46.36
N THR A 291 -5.07 -20.60 47.23
CA THR A 291 -4.24 -19.46 47.65
C THR A 291 -3.24 -19.89 48.71
N ALA A 292 -1.94 -19.78 48.41
CA ALA A 292 -0.90 -19.70 49.43
C ALA A 292 -0.40 -18.26 49.49
N THR A 293 -0.82 -17.53 50.52
CA THR A 293 -0.15 -16.31 51.00
C THR A 293 0.64 -16.69 52.25
N GLY A 294 1.94 -16.40 52.24
CA GLY A 294 2.80 -16.55 53.41
C GLY A 294 4.28 -16.40 53.06
N ASP A 295 4.82 -15.20 53.28
CA ASP A 295 6.25 -14.93 53.55
C ASP A 295 6.33 -14.34 54.98
N PRO A 296 7.48 -14.33 55.72
CA PRO A 296 8.77 -15.02 55.53
C PRO A 296 9.32 -15.69 56.83
N VAL A 297 10.50 -16.36 56.76
CA VAL A 297 11.68 -16.31 57.69
C VAL A 297 12.54 -17.60 57.71
N VAL A 298 13.79 -17.43 57.25
CA VAL A 298 15.12 -18.02 57.60
C VAL A 298 15.21 -19.33 58.41
N ALA A 299 15.89 -20.35 57.85
CA ALA A 299 16.89 -21.17 58.56
C ALA A 299 17.82 -21.92 57.58
N ALA A 300 19.13 -21.79 57.80
CA ALA A 300 20.21 -22.39 57.04
C ALA A 300 20.56 -23.81 57.53
N ALA A 301 20.95 -24.72 56.62
CA ALA A 301 21.94 -25.79 56.86
C ALA A 301 22.33 -26.55 55.57
N THR A 302 23.53 -26.22 55.07
CA THR A 302 24.63 -27.09 54.57
C THR A 302 24.39 -28.50 53.96
N LEU A 303 25.01 -28.67 52.77
CA LEU A 303 25.75 -29.83 52.21
C LEU A 303 24.93 -31.11 51.93
N VAL A 304 24.92 -31.68 50.72
CA VAL A 304 26.02 -32.44 50.10
C VAL A 304 25.76 -32.59 48.59
N ALA A 305 26.85 -32.58 47.80
CA ALA A 305 26.88 -32.81 46.36
C ALA A 305 26.98 -34.30 45.98
N ALA A 306 26.48 -34.59 44.76
CA ALA A 306 26.72 -35.74 43.86
C ALA A 306 25.84 -37.00 43.99
N PRO A 307 25.65 -37.81 42.91
CA PRO A 307 26.02 -37.63 41.50
C PRO A 307 24.84 -37.72 40.50
N THR A 308 25.03 -37.13 39.33
CA THR A 308 24.17 -37.24 38.15
C THR A 308 24.37 -38.60 37.46
N PRO A 309 23.31 -39.37 37.13
CA PRO A 309 23.38 -40.48 36.19
C PRO A 309 23.48 -39.97 34.74
N PRO A 310 24.22 -40.68 33.85
CA PRO A 310 24.60 -40.19 32.53
C PRO A 310 23.43 -40.16 31.53
N ALA A 311 23.42 -39.12 30.71
CA ALA A 311 22.58 -39.01 29.53
C ALA A 311 22.90 -40.14 28.53
N PRO A 312 21.89 -40.82 27.94
CA PRO A 312 22.13 -41.74 26.84
C PRO A 312 22.68 -40.99 25.62
N ALA A 313 23.87 -41.41 25.21
CA ALA A 313 24.57 -40.94 24.03
C ALA A 313 23.80 -41.27 22.74
N ALA A 314 23.93 -40.33 21.81
CA ALA A 314 23.53 -40.45 20.41
C ALA A 314 24.09 -41.72 19.76
N ALA A 315 23.21 -42.48 19.11
CA ALA A 315 23.57 -43.51 18.15
C ALA A 315 23.60 -42.91 16.73
N PRO A 316 24.45 -43.45 15.85
CA PRO A 316 25.15 -42.68 14.82
C PRO A 316 24.31 -42.36 13.60
N ALA A 317 24.59 -41.17 13.05
CA ALA A 317 24.19 -40.72 11.74
C ALA A 317 24.45 -41.81 10.69
N GLY A 318 23.36 -42.34 10.13
CA GLY A 318 23.40 -43.03 8.85
C GLY A 318 23.95 -42.05 7.82
N ARG A 319 25.05 -42.44 7.16
CA ARG A 319 25.60 -41.73 6.01
C ARG A 319 24.49 -41.49 4.99
N ALA A 320 24.04 -40.25 4.89
CA ALA A 320 23.31 -39.79 3.72
C ALA A 320 24.24 -39.91 2.51
N GLN A 321 23.86 -40.77 1.58
CA GLN A 321 24.49 -40.86 0.26
C GLN A 321 24.35 -39.50 -0.44
N PRO A 322 25.36 -39.05 -1.21
CA PRO A 322 25.25 -37.83 -1.99
C PRO A 322 24.07 -37.94 -2.96
N PRO A 323 23.30 -36.87 -3.20
CA PRO A 323 22.26 -36.88 -4.22
C PRO A 323 22.89 -37.21 -5.57
N ALA A 324 22.34 -38.21 -6.25
CA ALA A 324 22.74 -38.64 -7.58
C ALA A 324 22.65 -37.45 -8.55
N GLN A 325 23.80 -37.01 -9.05
CA GLN A 325 23.89 -36.02 -10.12
C GLN A 325 23.23 -36.58 -11.37
N ALA A 326 22.18 -35.91 -11.85
CA ALA A 326 21.68 -36.10 -13.19
C ALA A 326 22.75 -35.62 -14.20
N GLY A 327 23.25 -36.54 -15.03
CA GLY A 327 23.99 -36.21 -16.26
C GLY A 327 25.52 -36.23 -16.21
N ALA A 328 26.16 -36.87 -15.23
CA ALA A 328 27.61 -37.02 -15.23
C ALA A 328 28.06 -38.22 -16.11
N ILE A 329 29.01 -37.99 -17.00
CA ILE A 329 29.71 -39.04 -17.76
C ILE A 329 30.43 -39.93 -16.75
N ASP A 330 30.22 -41.25 -16.81
CA ASP A 330 31.01 -42.21 -16.02
C ASP A 330 32.44 -42.24 -16.55
N GLU A 331 33.34 -41.47 -15.91
CA GLU A 331 34.74 -41.32 -16.31
C GLU A 331 35.50 -42.66 -16.35
N ALA A 332 35.13 -43.65 -15.53
CA ALA A 332 35.77 -44.96 -15.52
C ALA A 332 35.35 -45.78 -16.75
N ALA A 333 34.06 -45.82 -17.06
CA ALA A 333 33.54 -46.47 -18.27
C ALA A 333 33.97 -45.73 -19.55
N PHE A 334 34.04 -44.40 -19.50
CA PHE A 334 34.49 -43.54 -20.59
C PHE A 334 35.97 -43.78 -20.92
N ALA A 335 36.84 -43.93 -19.91
CA ALA A 335 38.25 -44.23 -20.10
C ALA A 335 38.46 -45.62 -20.75
N LEU A 336 37.70 -46.64 -20.32
CA LEU A 336 37.79 -48.00 -20.84
C LEU A 336 37.24 -48.17 -22.26
N ALA A 337 36.41 -47.25 -22.75
CA ALA A 337 35.76 -47.38 -24.06
C ALA A 337 36.76 -47.41 -25.22
N TYR A 338 36.64 -48.38 -26.13
CA TYR A 338 37.56 -48.54 -27.26
C TYR A 338 37.26 -47.52 -28.39
N ALA A 339 37.72 -46.28 -28.18
CA ALA A 339 37.50 -45.14 -29.07
C ALA A 339 38.80 -44.32 -29.29
N GLY A 340 38.95 -43.74 -30.49
CA GLY A 340 40.09 -42.87 -30.82
C GLY A 340 39.99 -41.47 -30.19
N PRO A 341 41.09 -40.69 -30.10
CA PRO A 341 41.11 -39.39 -29.44
C PRO A 341 40.08 -38.38 -29.98
N GLY A 342 39.88 -38.35 -31.31
CA GLY A 342 38.90 -37.48 -31.95
C GLY A 342 37.45 -37.81 -31.59
N VAL A 343 37.13 -39.10 -31.44
CA VAL A 343 35.79 -39.58 -31.05
C VAL A 343 35.52 -39.28 -29.57
N ARG A 344 36.55 -39.38 -28.71
CA ARG A 344 36.46 -39.01 -27.29
C ARG A 344 36.23 -37.52 -27.09
N LYS A 345 36.90 -36.68 -27.87
CA LYS A 345 36.66 -35.22 -27.85
C LYS A 345 35.24 -34.89 -28.28
N LEU A 346 34.78 -35.47 -29.39
CA LEU A 346 33.41 -35.29 -29.90
C LEU A 346 32.35 -35.76 -28.89
N ALA A 347 32.57 -36.89 -28.23
CA ALA A 347 31.66 -37.41 -27.22
C ALA A 347 31.55 -36.48 -25.99
N ARG A 348 32.65 -35.86 -25.53
CA ARG A 348 32.58 -34.86 -24.46
C ARG A 348 31.87 -33.58 -24.90
N GLU A 349 32.13 -33.11 -26.11
CA GLU A 349 31.47 -31.92 -26.67
C GLU A 349 29.96 -32.11 -26.81
N LEU A 350 29.52 -33.33 -27.11
CA LEU A 350 28.11 -33.69 -27.26
C LEU A 350 27.47 -34.26 -25.98
N GLY A 351 28.21 -34.34 -24.86
CA GLY A 351 27.71 -34.90 -23.60
C GLY A 351 27.35 -36.38 -23.66
N VAL A 352 27.96 -37.15 -24.57
CA VAL A 352 27.69 -38.57 -24.80
C VAL A 352 28.64 -39.44 -23.99
N ASP A 353 28.08 -40.35 -23.19
CA ASP A 353 28.83 -41.37 -22.47
C ASP A 353 29.23 -42.52 -23.40
N LEU A 354 30.53 -42.61 -23.73
CA LEU A 354 31.08 -43.66 -24.59
C LEU A 354 30.91 -45.07 -24.04
N GLY A 355 30.72 -45.25 -22.72
CA GLY A 355 30.41 -46.54 -22.13
C GLY A 355 29.07 -47.12 -22.60
N LYS A 356 28.19 -46.28 -23.14
CA LYS A 356 26.84 -46.63 -23.61
C LYS A 356 26.72 -46.69 -25.14
N VAL A 357 27.79 -46.33 -25.87
CA VAL A 357 27.82 -46.32 -27.33
C VAL A 357 28.37 -47.65 -27.86
N LYS A 358 27.58 -48.35 -28.68
CA LYS A 358 28.01 -49.59 -29.34
C LYS A 358 28.86 -49.24 -30.57
N GLY A 359 30.13 -49.64 -30.57
CA GLY A 359 31.05 -49.37 -31.67
C GLY A 359 30.84 -50.28 -32.89
N SER A 360 30.76 -49.69 -34.09
CA SER A 360 30.60 -50.40 -35.37
C SER A 360 31.92 -50.59 -36.14
N GLY A 361 33.01 -49.99 -35.66
CA GLY A 361 34.34 -50.08 -36.27
C GLY A 361 35.06 -51.41 -36.06
N ASN A 362 36.23 -51.54 -36.68
CA ASN A 362 37.02 -52.77 -36.66
C ASN A 362 37.35 -53.22 -35.22
N LYS A 363 37.03 -54.47 -34.87
CA LYS A 363 37.08 -55.02 -33.51
C LYS A 363 36.18 -54.31 -32.47
N GLY A 364 35.04 -53.76 -32.89
CA GLY A 364 34.08 -53.09 -32.00
C GLY A 364 34.53 -51.69 -31.56
N ARG A 365 35.39 -51.02 -32.36
CA ARG A 365 35.85 -49.65 -32.09
C ARG A 365 34.71 -48.66 -32.31
N ILE A 366 34.55 -47.71 -31.39
CA ILE A 366 33.58 -46.63 -31.55
C ILE A 366 34.15 -45.62 -32.56
N VAL A 367 33.45 -45.44 -33.67
CA VAL A 367 33.77 -44.45 -34.71
C VAL A 367 32.90 -43.20 -34.55
N LYS A 368 33.22 -42.15 -35.31
CA LYS A 368 32.53 -40.85 -35.20
C LYS A 368 31.04 -40.99 -35.47
N GLU A 369 30.71 -41.82 -36.44
CA GLU A 369 29.36 -42.11 -36.90
C GLU A 369 28.51 -42.78 -35.81
N ASP A 370 29.12 -43.57 -34.92
CA ASP A 370 28.42 -44.23 -33.81
C ASP A 370 27.98 -43.23 -32.73
N VAL A 371 28.82 -42.22 -32.45
CA VAL A 371 28.48 -41.15 -31.48
C VAL A 371 27.37 -40.27 -32.06
N GLU A 372 27.45 -39.92 -33.34
CA GLU A 372 26.41 -39.15 -34.01
C GLU A 372 25.10 -39.94 -34.14
N ALA A 373 25.17 -41.24 -34.43
CA ALA A 373 24.02 -42.13 -34.48
C ALA A 373 23.40 -42.35 -33.10
N PHE A 374 24.20 -42.40 -32.04
CA PHE A 374 23.70 -42.50 -30.66
C PHE A 374 22.93 -41.24 -30.25
N VAL A 375 23.41 -40.05 -30.64
CA VAL A 375 22.69 -38.78 -30.42
C VAL A 375 21.41 -38.70 -31.25
N LYS A 376 21.42 -39.21 -32.48
CA LYS A 376 20.25 -39.20 -33.39
C LYS A 376 19.23 -40.30 -33.07
N GLY A 377 19.66 -41.42 -32.50
CA GLY A 377 18.90 -42.66 -32.34
C GLY A 377 18.53 -43.02 -30.90
N ALA A 378 18.74 -42.13 -29.92
CA ALA A 378 18.26 -42.36 -28.56
C ALA A 378 16.75 -42.66 -28.55
N PRO A 379 16.30 -43.74 -27.90
CA PRO A 379 14.90 -44.13 -27.91
C PRO A 379 14.01 -43.02 -27.35
N ALA A 380 12.86 -42.83 -28.00
CA ALA A 380 11.85 -41.83 -27.68
C ALA A 380 11.32 -41.88 -26.22
N ALA A 381 11.69 -42.89 -25.43
CA ALA A 381 11.42 -42.97 -24.00
C ALA A 381 12.34 -42.08 -23.13
N ALA A 382 13.55 -41.72 -23.60
CA ALA A 382 14.37 -40.67 -22.97
C ALA A 382 14.01 -39.27 -23.52
N ARG A 383 13.39 -39.21 -24.71
CA ARG A 383 12.85 -37.97 -25.28
C ARG A 383 11.47 -37.61 -24.74
N ALA A 384 10.75 -38.55 -24.13
CA ALA A 384 9.56 -38.25 -23.31
C ALA A 384 9.92 -37.61 -21.94
N ALA A 385 11.15 -37.79 -21.46
CA ALA A 385 11.68 -37.07 -20.29
C ALA A 385 12.44 -35.77 -20.66
N SER A 386 12.64 -35.49 -21.95
CA SER A 386 13.31 -34.29 -22.47
C SER A 386 12.43 -33.43 -23.40
N ALA A 387 11.19 -33.85 -23.67
CA ALA A 387 10.15 -33.05 -24.31
C ALA A 387 9.16 -32.44 -23.29
N ALA A 388 9.45 -32.56 -21.99
CA ALA A 388 9.16 -31.48 -21.07
C ALA A 388 10.17 -30.36 -21.35
N ALA A 389 9.91 -29.57 -22.39
CA ALA A 389 10.42 -28.22 -22.42
C ALA A 389 10.06 -27.59 -21.06
N PRO A 390 11.00 -26.89 -20.40
CA PRO A 390 10.75 -26.37 -19.08
C PRO A 390 9.49 -25.52 -19.17
N SER A 391 8.46 -25.90 -18.41
CA SER A 391 7.56 -24.89 -17.90
C SER A 391 8.49 -23.81 -17.31
N ALA A 392 8.21 -22.56 -17.63
CA ALA A 392 8.88 -21.43 -17.01
C ALA A 392 8.46 -21.32 -15.52
N GLY A 393 8.55 -22.43 -14.78
CA GLY A 393 8.51 -22.52 -13.34
C GLY A 393 9.92 -22.45 -12.84
N ILE A 394 10.32 -21.26 -12.40
CA ILE A 394 11.46 -21.13 -11.50
C ILE A 394 11.08 -21.87 -10.21
N GLY A 395 11.83 -22.92 -9.83
CA GLY A 395 11.73 -23.52 -8.49
C GLY A 395 10.89 -24.79 -8.33
N GLY A 396 10.61 -25.57 -9.38
CA GLY A 396 9.92 -26.87 -9.21
C GLY A 396 8.42 -26.78 -8.89
N VAL A 397 7.83 -25.60 -9.06
CA VAL A 397 6.37 -25.41 -9.09
C VAL A 397 5.84 -25.87 -10.45
N ASP A 398 5.14 -27.01 -10.45
CA ASP A 398 4.40 -27.52 -11.61
C ASP A 398 3.13 -26.68 -11.82
N LEU A 399 3.29 -25.55 -12.49
CA LEU A 399 2.17 -24.70 -12.88
C LEU A 399 1.46 -25.32 -14.08
N LEU A 400 0.12 -25.36 -14.05
CA LEU A 400 -0.67 -25.76 -15.21
C LEU A 400 -0.23 -24.94 -16.44
N PRO A 401 -0.11 -25.57 -17.63
CA PRO A 401 0.23 -24.86 -18.85
C PRO A 401 -0.73 -23.69 -19.11
N TRP A 402 -0.20 -22.58 -19.64
CA TRP A 402 -1.02 -21.42 -19.98
C TRP A 402 -2.17 -21.82 -20.92
N PRO A 403 -3.43 -21.40 -20.65
CA PRO A 403 -4.56 -21.79 -21.48
C PRO A 403 -4.38 -21.42 -22.96
N LYS A 404 -4.65 -22.37 -23.85
CA LYS A 404 -4.71 -22.12 -25.30
C LYS A 404 -6.16 -21.80 -25.67
N VAL A 405 -6.51 -20.52 -25.66
CA VAL A 405 -7.85 -20.04 -26.00
C VAL A 405 -7.85 -19.55 -27.45
N ASP A 406 -8.86 -19.97 -28.21
CA ASP A 406 -9.16 -19.39 -29.52
C ASP A 406 -10.08 -18.18 -29.32
N PHE A 407 -9.48 -16.98 -29.34
CA PHE A 407 -10.20 -15.72 -29.09
C PHE A 407 -11.23 -15.38 -30.16
N ALA A 408 -11.10 -15.93 -31.38
CA ALA A 408 -12.04 -15.67 -32.47
C ALA A 408 -13.44 -16.25 -32.20
N LYS A 409 -13.55 -17.22 -31.27
CA LYS A 409 -14.84 -17.77 -30.83
C LYS A 409 -15.71 -16.75 -30.08
N PHE A 410 -15.12 -15.66 -29.58
CA PHE A 410 -15.82 -14.66 -28.77
C PHE A 410 -16.04 -13.32 -29.50
N GLY A 411 -15.62 -13.21 -30.77
CA GLY A 411 -15.77 -11.99 -31.56
C GLY A 411 -14.65 -11.79 -32.58
N SER A 412 -14.69 -10.66 -33.28
CA SER A 412 -13.61 -10.26 -34.20
C SER A 412 -12.33 -9.95 -33.42
N ILE A 413 -11.19 -10.40 -33.96
CA ILE A 413 -9.87 -10.20 -33.34
C ILE A 413 -8.89 -9.55 -34.31
N GLU A 414 -7.95 -8.81 -33.75
CA GLU A 414 -6.76 -8.31 -34.44
C GLU A 414 -5.51 -8.83 -33.71
N THR A 415 -4.62 -9.51 -34.42
CA THR A 415 -3.38 -10.03 -33.84
C THR A 415 -2.23 -9.07 -34.11
N LYS A 416 -1.64 -8.50 -33.05
CA LYS A 416 -0.44 -7.64 -33.13
C LYS A 416 0.77 -8.34 -32.51
N PRO A 417 1.87 -8.55 -33.26
CA PRO A 417 3.08 -9.11 -32.67
C PRO A 417 3.72 -8.15 -31.66
N LEU A 418 4.20 -8.67 -30.54
CA LEU A 418 4.96 -7.88 -29.57
C LEU A 418 6.27 -7.36 -30.17
N SER A 419 6.64 -6.12 -29.83
CA SER A 419 7.94 -5.54 -30.19
C SER A 419 9.09 -6.35 -29.60
N ARG A 420 10.27 -6.29 -30.22
CA ARG A 420 11.48 -6.96 -29.71
C ARG A 420 11.82 -6.51 -28.28
N ILE A 421 11.66 -5.21 -27.99
CA ILE A 421 11.89 -4.65 -26.65
C ILE A 421 10.93 -5.25 -25.65
N LYS A 422 9.61 -5.28 -25.94
CA LYS A 422 8.62 -5.88 -25.04
C LYS A 422 8.87 -7.37 -24.77
N LYS A 423 9.32 -8.14 -25.77
CA LYS A 423 9.68 -9.56 -25.59
C LYS A 423 10.88 -9.73 -24.64
N ILE A 424 11.94 -8.93 -24.83
CA ILE A 424 13.15 -9.00 -24.01
C ILE A 424 12.88 -8.48 -22.60
N SER A 425 12.27 -7.30 -22.47
CA SER A 425 11.92 -6.71 -21.19
C SER A 425 10.95 -7.59 -20.40
N GLY A 426 9.96 -8.21 -21.07
CA GLY A 426 9.02 -9.13 -20.42
C GLY A 426 9.73 -10.33 -19.77
N ALA A 427 10.63 -10.99 -20.49
CA ALA A 427 11.41 -12.10 -19.94
C ALA A 427 12.32 -11.67 -18.77
N ASN A 428 12.98 -10.50 -18.89
CA ASN A 428 13.84 -9.97 -17.85
C ASN A 428 13.06 -9.56 -16.59
N LEU A 429 11.93 -8.87 -16.74
CA LEU A 429 11.08 -8.44 -15.63
C LEU A 429 10.45 -9.64 -14.92
N HIS A 430 10.01 -10.67 -15.67
CA HIS A 430 9.49 -11.90 -15.09
C HIS A 430 10.55 -12.64 -14.26
N ARG A 431 11.78 -12.78 -14.79
CA ARG A 431 12.90 -13.34 -14.02
C ARG A 431 13.12 -12.56 -12.73
N ASN A 432 13.17 -11.23 -12.79
CA ASN A 432 13.39 -10.41 -11.60
C ASN A 432 12.25 -10.57 -10.59
N TRP A 433 10.99 -10.56 -11.04
CA TRP A 433 9.80 -10.72 -10.20
C TRP A 433 9.78 -12.03 -9.43
N VAL A 434 10.20 -13.13 -10.07
CA VAL A 434 10.16 -14.47 -9.45
C VAL A 434 11.41 -14.74 -8.61
N MET A 435 12.57 -14.21 -8.99
CA MET A 435 13.84 -14.50 -8.32
C MET A 435 14.14 -13.57 -7.13
N ILE A 436 13.56 -12.37 -7.10
CA ILE A 436 13.80 -11.38 -6.05
C ILE A 436 12.65 -11.45 -5.05
N PRO A 437 12.91 -11.72 -3.76
CA PRO A 437 11.94 -11.51 -2.68
C PRO A 437 11.62 -10.01 -2.54
N HIS A 438 10.67 -9.56 -3.36
CA HIS A 438 10.41 -8.15 -3.61
C HIS A 438 9.41 -7.59 -2.59
N VAL A 439 9.77 -6.48 -1.94
CA VAL A 439 8.88 -5.74 -1.03
C VAL A 439 8.84 -4.27 -1.44
N THR A 440 7.68 -3.63 -1.27
CA THR A 440 7.51 -2.20 -1.58
C THR A 440 7.01 -1.44 -0.37
N ASN A 441 7.69 -0.33 -0.03
CA ASN A 441 7.25 0.64 0.95
C ASN A 441 6.73 1.89 0.25
N HIS A 442 5.63 2.43 0.77
CA HIS A 442 5.04 3.67 0.29
C HIS A 442 5.20 4.76 1.35
N ASP A 443 5.62 5.94 0.93
CA ASP A 443 5.66 7.15 1.77
C ASP A 443 5.31 8.38 0.93
N ASP A 444 5.08 9.48 1.62
CA ASP A 444 4.83 10.81 1.06
C ASP A 444 6.03 11.73 1.37
N ALA A 445 6.54 12.43 0.36
CA ALA A 445 7.55 13.49 0.53
C ALA A 445 6.92 14.87 0.36
N ASP A 446 7.08 15.77 1.33
CA ASP A 446 6.75 17.19 1.16
C ASP A 446 7.77 17.83 0.23
N ILE A 447 7.31 18.34 -0.91
CA ILE A 447 8.13 19.03 -1.92
C ILE A 447 7.65 20.47 -2.14
N THR A 448 6.89 21.05 -1.20
CA THR A 448 6.31 22.40 -1.32
C THR A 448 7.39 23.44 -1.63
N GLU A 449 8.45 23.45 -0.83
CA GLU A 449 9.55 24.41 -0.95
C GLU A 449 10.45 24.08 -2.14
N LEU A 450 10.64 22.79 -2.42
CA LEU A 450 11.42 22.32 -3.54
C LEU A 450 10.78 22.66 -4.90
N GLU A 451 9.46 22.54 -5.03
CA GLU A 451 8.76 22.90 -6.25
C GLU A 451 8.84 24.41 -6.52
N ALA A 452 8.65 25.23 -5.49
CA ALA A 452 8.85 26.67 -5.59
C ALA A 452 10.28 27.01 -6.05
N PHE A 453 11.29 26.37 -5.44
CA PHE A 453 12.69 26.53 -5.83
C PHE A 453 12.94 26.08 -7.28
N ARG A 454 12.37 24.94 -7.71
CA ARG A 454 12.51 24.44 -9.08
C ARG A 454 11.95 25.44 -10.09
N VAL A 455 10.78 26.03 -9.82
CA VAL A 455 10.17 27.04 -10.69
C VAL A 455 11.07 28.27 -10.78
N GLN A 456 11.55 28.77 -9.65
CA GLN A 456 12.48 29.89 -9.60
C GLN A 456 13.78 29.60 -10.38
N LEU A 457 14.42 28.46 -10.12
CA LEU A 457 15.66 28.06 -10.79
C LEU A 457 15.48 28.02 -12.31
N ASN A 458 14.37 27.45 -12.80
CA ASN A 458 14.09 27.40 -14.24
C ASN A 458 13.94 28.79 -14.86
N LYS A 459 13.37 29.75 -14.13
CA LYS A 459 13.28 31.15 -14.57
C LYS A 459 14.66 31.81 -14.64
N GLU A 460 15.54 31.52 -13.70
CA GLU A 460 16.91 32.07 -13.67
C GLU A 460 17.77 31.52 -14.81
N ILE A 461 17.63 30.24 -15.13
CA ILE A 461 18.44 29.55 -16.16
C ILE A 461 17.77 29.50 -17.53
N GLU A 462 16.66 30.21 -17.75
CA GLU A 462 15.85 30.14 -18.98
C GLU A 462 16.70 30.37 -20.25
N LYS A 463 17.68 31.29 -20.17
CA LYS A 463 18.63 31.61 -21.26
C LYS A 463 19.60 30.47 -21.60
N SER A 464 19.76 29.48 -20.73
CA SER A 464 20.63 28.32 -20.97
C SER A 464 20.02 27.28 -21.92
N GLY A 465 18.70 27.35 -22.16
CA GLY A 465 17.97 26.36 -22.96
C GLY A 465 17.78 25.00 -22.26
N VAL A 466 18.22 24.85 -21.00
CA VAL A 466 18.05 23.64 -20.19
C VAL A 466 16.95 23.85 -19.17
N ARG A 467 15.98 22.91 -19.13
CA ARG A 467 14.91 22.90 -18.14
C ARG A 467 15.17 21.81 -17.09
N VAL A 468 15.26 22.21 -15.82
CA VAL A 468 15.47 21.30 -14.70
C VAL A 468 14.10 20.78 -14.22
N SER A 469 13.91 19.47 -14.33
CA SER A 469 12.72 18.78 -13.81
C SER A 469 12.93 18.34 -12.35
N MET A 470 11.84 17.97 -11.67
CA MET A 470 11.90 17.40 -10.31
C MET A 470 12.81 16.16 -10.25
N LEU A 471 12.89 15.38 -11.34
CA LEU A 471 13.72 14.18 -11.41
C LEU A 471 15.21 14.46 -11.23
N ALA A 472 15.71 15.62 -11.67
CA ALA A 472 17.10 16.00 -11.44
C ALA A 472 17.41 16.19 -9.94
N PHE A 473 16.45 16.74 -9.18
CA PHE A 473 16.56 16.85 -7.71
C PHE A 473 16.50 15.49 -7.04
N MET A 474 15.58 14.63 -7.47
CA MET A 474 15.46 13.26 -6.97
C MET A 474 16.71 12.43 -7.23
N ILE A 475 17.36 12.56 -8.39
CA ILE A 475 18.64 11.90 -8.68
C ILE A 475 19.70 12.35 -7.69
N LYS A 476 19.81 13.65 -7.40
CA LYS A 476 20.77 14.16 -6.40
C LYS A 476 20.46 13.70 -4.99
N ALA A 477 19.19 13.72 -4.59
CA ALA A 477 18.75 13.19 -3.30
C ALA A 477 19.04 11.68 -3.19
N ALA A 478 18.85 10.92 -4.28
CA ALA A 478 19.15 9.49 -4.33
C ALA A 478 20.63 9.24 -4.09
N VAL A 479 21.51 9.98 -4.77
CA VAL A 479 22.96 9.85 -4.56
C VAL A 479 23.36 10.13 -3.10
N ALA A 480 22.85 11.21 -2.50
CA ALA A 480 23.14 11.54 -1.11
C ALA A 480 22.62 10.45 -0.15
N THR A 481 21.43 9.92 -0.42
CA THR A 481 20.82 8.83 0.36
C THR A 481 21.65 7.54 0.22
N LEU A 482 22.04 7.17 -0.99
CA LEU A 482 22.88 5.99 -1.28
C LEU A 482 24.27 6.08 -0.63
N LYS A 483 24.85 7.28 -0.51
CA LYS A 483 26.10 7.50 0.24
C LYS A 483 25.93 7.16 1.73
N LYS A 484 24.78 7.49 2.31
CA LYS A 484 24.45 7.19 3.71
C LYS A 484 24.05 5.74 3.94
N PHE A 485 23.40 5.12 2.96
CA PHE A 485 22.91 3.75 3.02
C PHE A 485 23.57 2.90 1.91
N PRO A 486 24.83 2.49 2.07
CA PRO A 486 25.61 1.86 1.00
C PRO A 486 25.05 0.49 0.56
N GLU A 487 24.28 -0.19 1.39
CA GLU A 487 23.61 -1.46 1.05
C GLU A 487 22.59 -1.32 -0.08
N PHE A 488 21.99 -0.13 -0.23
CA PHE A 488 21.12 0.19 -1.36
C PHE A 488 21.91 0.47 -2.65
N ASN A 489 23.21 0.74 -2.52
CA ASN A 489 24.14 0.91 -3.64
C ASN A 489 24.93 -0.40 -3.91
N ALA A 490 24.23 -1.53 -3.83
CA ALA A 490 24.86 -2.84 -3.92
C ALA A 490 24.28 -3.72 -5.04
N SER A 491 24.92 -4.87 -5.25
CA SER A 491 24.44 -5.96 -6.09
C SER A 491 24.77 -7.29 -5.43
N LEU A 492 23.89 -8.27 -5.54
CA LEU A 492 24.18 -9.65 -5.14
C LEU A 492 24.92 -10.38 -6.25
N ASP A 493 26.04 -11.02 -5.91
CA ASP A 493 26.82 -11.90 -6.78
C ASP A 493 27.14 -13.21 -6.05
N GLY A 494 26.31 -14.23 -6.28
CA GLY A 494 26.31 -15.46 -5.49
C GLY A 494 26.03 -15.15 -4.02
N ASP A 495 26.96 -15.52 -3.14
CA ASP A 495 26.90 -15.26 -1.70
C ASP A 495 27.55 -13.91 -1.31
N ASN A 496 28.05 -13.14 -2.27
CA ASN A 496 28.74 -11.88 -2.01
C ASN A 496 27.82 -10.67 -2.25
N LEU A 497 27.95 -9.67 -1.38
CA LEU A 497 27.35 -8.36 -1.57
C LEU A 497 28.39 -7.38 -2.14
N ILE A 498 28.20 -6.95 -3.37
CA ILE A 498 29.10 -6.02 -4.07
C ILE A 498 28.66 -4.58 -3.79
N LEU A 499 29.34 -3.90 -2.86
CA LEU A 499 29.10 -2.49 -2.55
C LEU A 499 29.78 -1.59 -3.59
N LYS A 500 28.98 -0.88 -4.41
CA LYS A 500 29.50 0.02 -5.44
C LYS A 500 30.01 1.30 -4.81
N LYS A 501 31.16 1.79 -5.27
CA LYS A 501 31.77 3.07 -4.84
C LYS A 501 31.56 4.20 -5.84
N TYR A 502 30.83 3.90 -6.92
CA TYR A 502 30.36 4.85 -7.91
C TYR A 502 28.84 5.01 -7.78
N TYR A 503 28.31 6.11 -8.34
CA TYR A 503 26.89 6.46 -8.25
C TYR A 503 26.35 6.73 -9.66
N HIS A 504 25.81 5.68 -10.28
CA HIS A 504 25.21 5.74 -11.60
C HIS A 504 23.70 5.52 -11.47
N ILE A 505 22.90 6.53 -11.81
CA ILE A 505 21.46 6.50 -11.55
C ILE A 505 20.71 6.25 -12.85
N GLY A 506 19.99 5.14 -12.91
CA GLY A 506 19.06 4.82 -13.98
C GLY A 506 17.80 5.68 -13.87
N PHE A 507 17.22 6.07 -15.01
CA PHE A 507 15.86 6.61 -15.03
C PHE A 507 15.02 5.89 -16.07
N ALA A 508 13.81 5.50 -15.70
CA ALA A 508 12.92 4.79 -16.60
C ALA A 508 12.31 5.75 -17.63
N ALA A 509 12.61 5.54 -18.90
CA ALA A 509 12.10 6.33 -20.02
C ALA A 509 11.04 5.54 -20.78
N ASP A 510 9.82 6.09 -20.82
CA ASP A 510 8.75 5.56 -21.66
C ASP A 510 8.96 5.96 -23.12
N THR A 511 8.84 4.98 -24.02
CA THR A 511 9.03 5.16 -25.47
C THR A 511 7.99 4.37 -26.24
N PRO A 512 7.66 4.76 -27.50
CA PRO A 512 6.67 4.03 -28.30
C PRO A 512 6.98 2.53 -28.48
N GLN A 513 8.25 2.14 -28.44
CA GLN A 513 8.70 0.76 -28.65
C GLN A 513 8.71 -0.07 -27.35
N GLY A 514 8.65 0.60 -26.19
CA GLY A 514 8.64 0.01 -24.85
C GLY A 514 9.48 0.78 -23.84
N LEU A 515 9.50 0.32 -22.60
CA LEU A 515 10.29 0.92 -21.52
C LEU A 515 11.78 0.61 -21.70
N VAL A 516 12.62 1.63 -21.58
CA VAL A 516 14.09 1.50 -21.51
C VAL A 516 14.63 2.30 -20.33
N VAL A 517 15.80 1.91 -19.80
CA VAL A 517 16.41 2.53 -18.62
C VAL A 517 17.80 3.06 -18.97
N PRO A 518 17.92 4.27 -19.53
CA PRO A 518 19.19 4.99 -19.61
C PRO A 518 19.78 5.28 -18.22
N VAL A 519 21.11 5.35 -18.15
CA VAL A 519 21.88 5.53 -16.92
C VAL A 519 22.70 6.82 -16.99
N ILE A 520 22.49 7.70 -16.01
CA ILE A 520 23.30 8.90 -15.80
C ILE A 520 24.52 8.48 -14.98
N ARG A 521 25.70 8.55 -15.60
CA ARG A 521 26.96 8.15 -14.95
C ARG A 521 27.45 9.23 -14.00
N ASP A 522 28.20 8.82 -12.98
CA ASP A 522 28.85 9.70 -12.00
C ASP A 522 27.96 10.85 -11.50
N ALA A 523 26.70 10.53 -11.16
CA ALA A 523 25.69 11.52 -10.77
C ALA A 523 26.09 12.28 -9.48
N ASP A 524 26.99 11.70 -8.68
CA ASP A 524 27.60 12.34 -7.52
C ASP A 524 28.48 13.54 -7.88
N ARG A 525 29.07 13.54 -9.07
CA ARG A 525 30.00 14.59 -9.54
C ARG A 525 29.32 15.70 -10.33
N LYS A 526 28.06 15.52 -10.72
CA LYS A 526 27.33 16.42 -11.64
C LYS A 526 26.41 17.39 -10.93
N GLY A 527 26.26 18.62 -11.44
CA GLY A 527 25.26 19.58 -10.94
C GLY A 527 23.84 19.29 -11.42
N PHE A 528 22.82 19.99 -10.89
CA PHE A 528 21.41 19.82 -11.34
C PHE A 528 21.23 20.10 -12.84
N VAL A 529 21.88 21.14 -13.36
CA VAL A 529 21.79 21.55 -14.76
C VAL A 529 22.45 20.52 -15.69
N GLU A 530 23.60 19.98 -15.29
CA GLU A 530 24.30 18.93 -16.04
C GLU A 530 23.48 17.64 -16.09
N ILE A 531 22.92 17.22 -14.95
CA ILE A 531 22.00 16.09 -14.86
C ILE A 531 20.79 16.31 -15.77
N ALA A 532 20.19 17.51 -15.73
CA ALA A 532 19.03 17.82 -16.55
C ALA A 532 19.34 17.76 -18.05
N LYS A 533 20.50 18.29 -18.47
CA LYS A 533 20.95 18.24 -19.86
C LYS A 533 21.16 16.80 -20.34
N GLU A 534 21.95 16.02 -19.61
CA GLU A 534 22.27 14.63 -19.98
C GLU A 534 21.02 13.74 -19.99
N MET A 535 20.12 13.93 -19.01
CA MET A 535 18.84 13.25 -18.98
C MET A 535 17.99 13.59 -20.21
N GLY A 536 17.97 14.86 -20.64
CA GLY A 536 17.29 15.29 -21.86
C GLY A 536 17.85 14.63 -23.11
N ASP A 537 19.18 14.59 -23.25
CA ASP A 537 19.87 13.96 -24.38
C ASP A 537 19.61 12.44 -24.43
N LEU A 538 19.71 11.75 -23.29
CA LEU A 538 19.44 10.32 -23.19
C LEU A 538 17.96 10.00 -23.44
N ALA A 539 17.03 10.82 -22.94
CA ALA A 539 15.61 10.64 -23.19
C ALA A 539 15.27 10.82 -24.67
N LYS A 540 15.93 11.74 -25.37
CA LYS A 540 15.80 11.91 -26.82
C LYS A 540 16.31 10.67 -27.58
N LEU A 541 17.51 10.20 -27.24
CA LEU A 541 18.06 8.97 -27.83
C LEU A 541 17.18 7.74 -27.58
N ALA A 542 16.59 7.64 -26.39
CA ALA A 542 15.65 6.57 -26.05
C ALA A 542 14.40 6.60 -26.94
N ARG A 543 13.75 7.76 -27.07
CA ARG A 543 12.56 7.92 -27.94
C ARG A 543 12.86 7.68 -29.41
N ASP A 544 14.05 8.07 -29.87
CA ASP A 544 14.53 7.84 -31.23
C ASP A 544 14.97 6.37 -31.48
N GLY A 545 15.02 5.53 -30.44
CA GLY A 545 15.51 4.14 -30.54
C GLY A 545 17.02 4.03 -30.82
N LYS A 546 17.79 5.07 -30.50
CA LYS A 546 19.25 5.18 -30.78
C LYS A 546 20.12 5.01 -29.52
N LEU A 547 19.51 4.61 -28.40
CA LEU A 547 20.22 4.38 -27.16
C LEU A 547 21.17 3.19 -27.29
N LYS A 548 22.43 3.38 -26.91
CA LYS A 548 23.45 2.33 -27.00
C LYS A 548 23.43 1.42 -25.76
N PRO A 549 23.86 0.14 -25.87
CA PRO A 549 23.89 -0.77 -24.73
C PRO A 549 24.67 -0.26 -23.51
N ASP A 550 25.80 0.43 -23.72
CA ASP A 550 26.63 1.01 -22.67
C ASP A 550 25.95 2.15 -21.91
N GLN A 551 24.94 2.80 -22.51
CA GLN A 551 24.12 3.82 -21.88
C GLN A 551 22.99 3.24 -20.99
N MET A 552 22.80 1.92 -21.01
CA MET A 552 21.78 1.20 -20.21
C MET A 552 22.40 0.28 -19.14
N GLN A 553 23.72 0.32 -18.97
CA GLN A 553 24.46 -0.61 -18.10
C GLN A 553 25.22 0.12 -17.00
N GLY A 554 25.54 -0.62 -15.93
CA GLY A 554 26.31 -0.11 -14.80
C GLY A 554 25.46 0.69 -13.80
N GLY A 555 24.14 0.61 -13.90
CA GLY A 555 23.21 1.20 -12.94
C GLY A 555 23.45 0.72 -11.51
N CYS A 556 23.31 1.66 -10.59
CA CYS A 556 23.39 1.44 -9.15
C CYS A 556 22.00 1.36 -8.53
N PHE A 557 21.13 2.23 -9.01
CA PHE A 557 19.79 2.49 -8.51
C PHE A 557 18.99 3.12 -9.62
N THR A 558 17.71 2.79 -9.73
CA THR A 558 16.81 3.33 -10.75
C THR A 558 15.72 4.19 -10.13
N ILE A 559 15.35 5.28 -10.80
CA ILE A 559 14.15 6.04 -10.51
C ILE A 559 13.15 5.85 -11.67
N SER A 560 11.99 5.32 -11.36
CA SER A 560 10.87 5.18 -12.31
C SER A 560 9.81 6.23 -11.99
N SER A 561 9.60 7.17 -12.91
CA SER A 561 8.73 8.32 -12.69
C SER A 561 7.48 8.26 -13.56
N LEU A 562 6.32 8.11 -12.92
CA LEU A 562 4.98 8.21 -13.54
C LEU A 562 4.34 9.58 -13.33
N GLY A 563 5.10 10.57 -12.85
CA GLY A 563 4.57 11.90 -12.49
C GLY A 563 3.87 12.66 -13.64
N GLY A 564 4.24 12.40 -14.89
CA GLY A 564 3.58 12.99 -16.07
C GLY A 564 2.33 12.25 -16.54
N ILE A 565 2.03 11.08 -15.97
CA ILE A 565 0.89 10.22 -16.36
C ILE A 565 -0.17 10.28 -15.26
N GLY A 566 0.19 9.95 -14.02
CA GLY A 566 -0.76 9.89 -12.91
C GLY A 566 -0.44 8.78 -11.90
N GLY A 567 -1.45 8.44 -11.10
CA GLY A 567 -1.35 7.48 -10.00
C GLY A 567 -0.96 8.12 -8.67
N VAL A 568 -1.16 7.38 -7.58
CA VAL A 568 -0.73 7.77 -6.22
C VAL A 568 0.44 6.88 -5.81
N TYR A 569 0.29 5.56 -5.83
CA TYR A 569 1.39 4.62 -5.61
C TYR A 569 1.37 3.53 -6.67
N PHE A 570 2.55 2.97 -6.95
CA PHE A 570 2.70 1.75 -7.74
C PHE A 570 3.87 0.92 -7.21
N THR A 571 3.95 -0.36 -7.59
CA THR A 571 5.09 -1.23 -7.23
C THR A 571 6.01 -1.37 -8.44
N PRO A 572 7.12 -0.62 -8.51
CA PRO A 572 8.13 -0.81 -9.56
C PRO A 572 8.87 -2.14 -9.38
N ILE A 573 9.15 -2.85 -10.48
CA ILE A 573 9.96 -4.07 -10.46
C ILE A 573 11.44 -3.70 -10.51
N ILE A 574 12.25 -4.30 -9.63
CA ILE A 574 13.69 -4.02 -9.54
C ILE A 574 14.39 -4.47 -10.83
N ASN A 575 15.29 -3.64 -11.34
CA ASN A 575 16.12 -3.97 -12.48
C ASN A 575 17.44 -4.62 -12.02
N ALA A 576 17.45 -5.94 -11.86
CA ALA A 576 18.65 -6.69 -11.50
C ALA A 576 19.83 -6.35 -12.44
N PRO A 577 21.06 -6.17 -11.94
CA PRO A 577 21.54 -6.55 -10.60
C PRO A 577 21.40 -5.47 -9.51
N GLU A 578 20.62 -4.40 -9.72
CA GLU A 578 20.29 -3.45 -8.64
C GLU A 578 19.46 -4.15 -7.56
N VAL A 579 19.55 -3.67 -6.33
CA VAL A 579 18.83 -4.21 -5.16
C VAL A 579 17.60 -3.39 -4.77
N ALA A 580 17.43 -2.20 -5.38
CA ALA A 580 16.31 -1.31 -5.09
C ALA A 580 15.99 -0.38 -6.27
N ILE A 581 14.73 0.08 -6.33
CA ILE A 581 14.21 1.02 -7.32
C ILE A 581 13.21 1.97 -6.66
N MET A 582 13.27 3.25 -7.00
CA MET A 582 12.33 4.28 -6.52
C MET A 582 11.26 4.55 -7.57
N GLY A 583 10.01 4.25 -7.25
CA GLY A 583 8.84 4.69 -8.01
C GLY A 583 8.35 6.04 -7.50
N VAL A 584 8.07 6.97 -8.39
CA VAL A 584 7.44 8.26 -8.04
C VAL A 584 6.23 8.53 -8.92
N CYS A 585 5.17 9.06 -8.32
CA CYS A 585 3.89 9.33 -8.98
C CYS A 585 3.63 10.83 -9.11
N ARG A 586 2.43 11.19 -9.57
CA ARG A 586 2.00 12.58 -9.70
C ARG A 586 1.89 13.22 -8.32
N SER A 587 2.53 14.36 -8.15
CA SER A 587 2.41 15.17 -6.93
C SER A 587 1.04 15.84 -6.83
N PHE A 588 0.55 16.06 -5.60
CA PHE A 588 -0.73 16.70 -5.35
C PHE A 588 -0.72 17.49 -4.04
N TRP A 589 -1.65 18.44 -3.92
CA TRP A 589 -1.87 19.18 -2.68
C TRP A 589 -2.65 18.33 -1.68
N LYS A 590 -2.14 18.22 -0.46
CA LYS A 590 -2.76 17.47 0.65
C LYS A 590 -2.73 18.34 1.90
N GLN A 591 -3.82 18.37 2.65
CA GLN A 591 -3.80 18.93 3.99
C GLN A 591 -3.10 17.95 4.93
N VAL A 592 -2.03 18.42 5.58
CA VAL A 592 -1.26 17.65 6.54
C VAL A 592 -1.29 18.38 7.87
N SER A 593 -1.63 17.64 8.93
CA SER A 593 -1.50 18.09 10.31
C SER A 593 -0.40 17.29 11.00
N THR A 594 0.61 17.98 11.51
CA THR A 594 1.73 17.35 12.23
C THR A 594 1.46 17.20 13.72
N ASP A 595 0.55 18.00 14.27
CA ASP A 595 0.18 18.05 15.69
C ASP A 595 -1.26 17.57 15.96
N GLY A 596 -2.02 17.22 14.92
CA GLY A 596 -3.43 16.85 14.99
C GLY A 596 -4.37 18.03 15.29
N LYS A 597 -3.86 19.28 15.31
CA LYS A 597 -4.64 20.48 15.69
C LYS A 597 -4.72 21.48 14.55
N ALA A 598 -3.61 21.74 13.87
CA ALA A 598 -3.53 22.65 12.75
C ALA A 598 -3.19 21.90 11.46
N SER A 599 -3.96 22.14 10.41
CA SER A 599 -3.72 21.59 9.08
C SER A 599 -3.10 22.65 8.18
N SER A 600 -2.06 22.25 7.42
CA SER A 600 -1.46 23.09 6.39
C SER A 600 -1.48 22.38 5.05
N TRP A 601 -1.73 23.11 3.96
CA TRP A 601 -1.63 22.58 2.61
C TRP A 601 -0.17 22.35 2.26
N ARG A 602 0.18 21.12 1.92
CA ARG A 602 1.52 20.71 1.48
C ARG A 602 1.43 20.10 0.10
N PHE A 603 2.41 20.39 -0.75
CA PHE A 603 2.55 19.75 -2.04
C PHE A 603 3.36 18.48 -1.86
N VAL A 604 2.70 17.34 -2.03
CA VAL A 604 3.22 16.03 -1.64
C VAL A 604 3.58 15.24 -2.89
N LEU A 605 4.73 14.59 -2.87
CA LEU A 605 5.20 13.63 -3.86
C LEU A 605 5.11 12.21 -3.28
N PRO A 606 4.25 11.35 -3.83
CA PRO A 606 4.20 9.95 -3.43
C PRO A 606 5.44 9.18 -3.89
N LEU A 607 6.00 8.38 -2.98
CA LEU A 607 7.18 7.56 -3.16
C LEU A 607 6.84 6.08 -2.98
N SER A 608 7.41 5.23 -3.82
CA SER A 608 7.32 3.77 -3.76
C SER A 608 8.72 3.17 -3.83
N LEU A 609 9.32 2.85 -2.70
CA LEU A 609 10.62 2.20 -2.66
C LEU A 609 10.42 0.68 -2.71
N SER A 610 10.85 0.06 -3.80
CA SER A 610 10.91 -1.39 -3.92
C SER A 610 12.34 -1.88 -3.72
N TRP A 611 12.49 -2.99 -2.98
CA TRP A 611 13.80 -3.49 -2.55
C TRP A 611 13.84 -5.02 -2.43
N ASP A 612 15.05 -5.57 -2.56
CA ASP A 612 15.35 -7.00 -2.44
C ASP A 612 15.54 -7.37 -0.97
N HIS A 613 14.61 -8.16 -0.42
CA HIS A 613 14.60 -8.50 1.01
C HIS A 613 15.77 -9.41 1.44
N ARG A 614 16.58 -9.91 0.49
CA ARG A 614 17.82 -10.64 0.82
C ARG A 614 18.95 -9.72 1.28
N VAL A 615 18.89 -8.43 0.91
CA VAL A 615 19.92 -7.42 1.24
C VAL A 615 19.39 -6.39 2.21
N ILE A 616 18.18 -5.91 1.97
CA ILE A 616 17.57 -4.80 2.69
C ILE A 616 16.49 -5.39 3.62
N ASP A 617 16.34 -4.84 4.82
CA ASP A 617 15.23 -5.16 5.71
C ASP A 617 14.22 -3.99 5.77
N GLY A 618 13.04 -4.24 6.35
CA GLY A 618 11.97 -3.25 6.42
C GLY A 618 12.35 -1.99 7.21
N ALA A 619 13.19 -2.11 8.24
CA ALA A 619 13.65 -0.96 9.03
C ALA A 619 14.61 -0.08 8.23
N SER A 620 15.51 -0.68 7.46
CA SER A 620 16.48 0.00 6.60
C SER A 620 15.78 0.65 5.41
N ALA A 621 14.78 -0.02 4.82
CA ALA A 621 13.92 0.56 3.79
C ALA A 621 13.16 1.80 4.30
N ALA A 622 12.53 1.72 5.48
CA ALA A 622 11.84 2.87 6.08
C ALA A 622 12.80 4.03 6.38
N ARG A 623 14.00 3.76 6.91
CA ARG A 623 15.02 4.79 7.16
C ARG A 623 15.53 5.42 5.87
N PHE A 624 15.74 4.63 4.82
CA PHE A 624 16.12 5.12 3.49
C PHE A 624 15.06 6.06 2.94
N ASN A 625 13.80 5.62 2.91
CA ASN A 625 12.70 6.38 2.32
C ASN A 625 12.45 7.69 3.09
N ASN A 626 12.48 7.63 4.43
CA ASN A 626 12.36 8.82 5.28
C ASN A 626 13.53 9.80 5.07
N HIS A 627 14.76 9.30 4.95
CA HIS A 627 15.91 10.17 4.66
C HIS A 627 15.79 10.82 3.29
N PHE A 628 15.42 10.06 2.26
CA PHE A 628 15.19 10.57 0.92
C PHE A 628 14.09 11.64 0.91
N ALA A 629 12.95 11.40 1.55
CA ALA A 629 11.86 12.37 1.70
C ALA A 629 12.31 13.64 2.44
N ARG A 630 13.12 13.52 3.50
CA ARG A 630 13.69 14.68 4.22
C ARG A 630 14.64 15.51 3.37
N LEU A 631 15.42 14.88 2.49
CA LEU A 631 16.27 15.60 1.55
C LEU A 631 15.44 16.35 0.52
N LEU A 632 14.36 15.76 0.01
CA LEU A 632 13.45 16.44 -0.90
C LEU A 632 12.71 17.61 -0.25
N ALA A 633 12.33 17.48 1.02
CA ALA A 633 11.74 18.59 1.78
C ALA A 633 12.71 19.76 1.95
N ASP A 634 14.01 19.49 2.14
CA ASP A 634 15.03 20.53 2.33
C ASP A 634 16.33 20.18 1.60
N MET A 635 16.38 20.55 0.31
CA MET A 635 17.50 20.18 -0.57
C MET A 635 18.85 20.76 -0.16
N ARG A 636 18.91 21.77 0.73
CA ARG A 636 20.17 22.28 1.28
C ARG A 636 20.93 21.20 2.04
N ARG A 637 20.22 20.22 2.60
CA ARG A 637 20.80 19.08 3.35
C ARG A 637 21.60 18.13 2.47
N VAL A 638 21.46 18.18 1.15
CA VAL A 638 22.27 17.39 0.21
C VAL A 638 23.74 17.84 0.18
N LEU A 639 24.03 19.05 0.67
CA LEU A 639 25.39 19.63 0.71
C LEU A 639 26.19 19.25 1.96
N ILE A 640 25.55 18.63 2.95
CA ILE A 640 26.13 18.21 4.24
C ILE A 640 26.30 16.69 4.21
#